data_AF-A0A0G4MX82-F1
#
_entry.id   AF-A0A0G4MX82-F1
#
_cell.length_a   1.000
_cell.length_b   1.000
_cell.length_c   1.000
_cell.angle_alpha   90.00
_cell.angle_beta   90.00
_cell.angle_gamma   90.00
#
_symmetry.space_group_name_H-M   'P 1'
#
loop_
_entity.id
_entity.type
_entity.pdbx_description
1 polymer ?
#
loop_
_entity_poly.entity_id
_entity_poly.type
_entity_poly.pdbx_seq_one_letter_code
_entity_poly.pdbx_strand_id
1 'polypeptide(L)'
;MPAKVLAFLPGQSGAIDIVSEEDNDTQSEESLPDGWQSSRNAEEEAFVARFAKTQSRVAVWAGNHIWWAVRNPILLQLEARIDAACTHDEETGRMALDRRAVFTALNSIRGREPKTELEFVTFSYIRQRAAVLLFGDLLQPSDDSFSDGEVKALEEVLLDSALDARVILSLVPGLQNEIIESKRGTWVFSGVKKAAEQYLRSHSFDRSQHTLGSLDARVIQSLRRFLGSWRKKKDFGSIPDKDEVLRSVDAALLIVLLELDRDSPRGIARSSTTIRAELNEVVDKGVDCFDRAVSLFESYHRLFVLSRLYQSRKMAGDVLAVWRRIIEGERDDGGELRDGEQRVREYLMKISSQALVQEYGLWLANRNPKLGVQVFAEDKGRAPKFEPTTVVALLRAEAPAAVKYYLEHLVFGKGHTGYVNDLITYYLDIVTGELHSSPTSREAFAATYDAYRALQAPKSTYRHFLTDNAPKDDEVWQSRLRLLQLLGGTDDYNAATIRTSIESLPGELLVPEIIILDGRERRHEDAIRLLVHKLGDYDTAVSYCLRGGSSIYTPLSRGRKDSMPTHEMQARLFRAVLGEFLTIADVSERVEQTGALLERFGGWFEIDDILGLIPDGWSVDIVAGFLVRALRRLVQEKHESSVMKALSSAENLRVNHELIARVDEMGPTNEAAQ
;
A
#
# COMPACT_ATOMS: atom_id res chain seq x y z
N MET A 1 19.04 8.85 56.63
CA MET A 1 17.71 8.25 56.37
C MET A 1 16.61 9.22 55.97
N PRO A 2 16.32 10.38 56.60
CA PRO A 2 15.13 11.17 56.25
C PRO A 2 15.11 11.55 54.77
N ALA A 3 13.95 11.47 54.13
CA ALA A 3 13.77 11.89 52.75
C ALA A 3 13.94 13.40 52.63
N LYS A 4 14.56 13.85 51.55
CA LYS A 4 14.72 15.26 51.21
C LYS A 4 14.44 15.45 49.74
N VAL A 5 13.98 16.64 49.38
CA VAL A 5 13.83 17.05 47.98
C VAL A 5 15.21 17.05 47.32
N LEU A 6 15.36 16.25 46.27
CA LEU A 6 16.41 16.40 45.28
C LEU A 6 15.85 17.28 44.17
N ALA A 7 16.47 18.45 43.99
CA ALA A 7 16.22 19.32 42.84
C ALA A 7 17.23 18.96 41.76
N PHE A 8 16.75 18.71 40.56
CA PHE A 8 17.58 18.57 39.37
C PHE A 8 17.88 19.98 38.85
N LEU A 9 19.14 20.24 38.55
CA LEU A 9 19.52 21.55 38.02
C LEU A 9 19.07 21.64 36.57
N PRO A 10 18.42 22.73 36.14
CA PRO A 10 18.08 22.92 34.74
C PRO A 10 19.38 22.94 33.93
N GLY A 11 19.44 22.14 32.87
CA GLY A 11 20.50 22.25 31.88
C GLY A 11 20.50 23.66 31.29
N GLN A 12 21.64 24.34 31.31
CA GLN A 12 21.78 25.62 30.61
C GLN A 12 21.74 25.37 29.09
N SER A 13 20.56 25.51 28.49
CA SER A 13 20.31 25.99 27.11
C SER A 13 19.01 25.38 26.57
N GLY A 14 18.09 26.26 26.14
CA GLY A 14 16.97 25.89 25.28
C GLY A 14 15.74 25.36 25.99
N ALA A 15 15.19 26.12 26.94
CA ALA A 15 13.74 26.16 27.08
C ALA A 15 13.19 26.59 25.71
N ILE A 16 12.76 25.61 24.90
CA ILE A 16 11.71 25.87 23.93
C ILE A 16 10.47 26.00 24.81
N ASP A 17 9.97 27.22 24.89
CA ASP A 17 8.65 27.52 25.41
C ASP A 17 7.67 26.48 24.84
N ILE A 18 7.23 25.56 25.70
CA ILE A 18 6.04 24.78 25.46
C ILE A 18 4.90 25.79 25.61
N VAL A 19 4.64 26.54 24.56
CA VAL A 19 3.34 27.18 24.35
C VAL A 19 2.37 26.04 24.08
N SER A 20 1.82 25.48 25.15
CA SER A 20 0.60 24.69 25.11
C SER A 20 -0.56 25.69 24.98
N GLU A 21 -0.89 26.08 23.76
CA GLU A 21 -2.27 26.47 23.46
C GLU A 21 -3.08 25.19 23.28
N GLU A 22 -4.14 25.10 24.10
CA GLU A 22 -5.28 24.20 23.99
C GLU A 22 -5.07 22.72 24.37
N ASP A 23 -5.24 22.43 25.67
CA ASP A 23 -6.24 21.46 26.10
C ASP A 23 -6.86 21.89 27.44
N ASN A 24 -8.07 22.45 27.34
CA ASN A 24 -9.00 22.69 28.44
C ASN A 24 -9.48 21.32 28.96
N ASP A 25 -9.01 20.88 30.13
CA ASP A 25 -9.92 20.53 31.24
C ASP A 25 -9.17 19.94 32.46
N THR A 26 -9.48 20.53 33.62
CA THR A 26 -9.39 19.97 34.99
C THR A 26 -8.02 19.88 35.69
N GLN A 27 -7.59 20.97 36.33
CA GLN A 27 -7.56 21.17 37.80
C GLN A 27 -6.63 22.35 38.15
N SER A 28 -7.26 23.44 38.58
CA SER A 28 -6.73 24.54 39.42
C SER A 28 -5.20 24.66 39.56
N GLU A 29 -4.65 25.69 38.94
CA GLU A 29 -3.34 26.28 39.26
C GLU A 29 -3.30 26.82 40.70
N GLU A 30 -3.29 25.95 41.71
CA GLU A 30 -2.91 26.36 43.07
C GLU A 30 -1.39 26.39 43.18
N SER A 31 -0.84 27.57 43.46
CA SER A 31 0.55 27.75 43.88
C SER A 31 0.78 27.00 45.19
N LEU A 32 1.92 26.31 45.30
CA LEU A 32 2.26 25.58 46.53
C LEU A 32 2.36 26.58 47.70
N PRO A 33 1.80 26.27 48.88
CA PRO A 33 1.85 27.17 50.02
C PRO A 33 3.29 27.56 50.41
N ASP A 34 3.50 28.81 50.81
CA ASP A 34 4.79 29.24 51.36
C ASP A 34 5.19 28.38 52.56
N GLY A 35 6.41 27.82 52.53
CA GLY A 35 6.91 26.93 53.58
C GLY A 35 6.47 25.46 53.49
N TRP A 36 5.82 25.02 52.40
CA TRP A 36 5.39 23.63 52.23
C TRP A 36 6.53 22.60 52.39
N GLN A 37 7.74 22.92 51.91
CA GLN A 37 8.93 22.06 52.05
C GLN A 37 9.32 21.87 53.52
N SER A 38 9.24 22.93 54.32
CA SER A 38 9.55 22.89 55.75
C SER A 38 8.54 22.04 56.52
N SER A 39 7.25 22.16 56.19
CA SER A 39 6.20 21.30 56.77
C SER A 39 6.43 19.83 56.43
N ARG A 40 6.73 19.54 55.16
CA ARG A 40 6.97 18.17 54.71
C ARG A 40 8.25 17.56 55.30
N ASN A 41 9.32 18.35 55.44
CA ASN A 41 10.54 17.91 56.12
C ASN A 41 10.27 17.58 57.60
N ALA A 42 9.43 18.35 58.28
CA ALA A 42 9.04 18.07 59.67
C ALA A 42 8.20 16.78 59.78
N GLU A 43 7.31 16.51 58.83
CA GLU A 43 6.57 15.25 58.74
C GLU A 43 7.50 14.04 58.54
N GLU A 44 8.49 14.15 57.66
CA GLU A 44 9.50 13.11 57.42
C GLU A 44 10.39 12.88 58.64
N GLU A 45 10.78 13.93 59.35
CA GLU A 45 11.53 13.82 60.61
C GLU A 45 10.69 13.12 61.69
N ALA A 46 9.40 13.47 61.81
CA ALA A 46 8.49 12.81 62.74
C ALA A 46 8.27 11.32 62.38
N PHE A 47 8.19 11.01 61.08
CA PHE A 47 8.11 9.64 60.57
C PHE A 47 9.36 8.84 60.94
N VAL A 48 10.56 9.37 60.65
CA VAL A 48 11.83 8.72 60.98
C VAL A 48 12.04 8.58 62.50
N ALA A 49 11.59 9.56 63.29
CA ALA A 49 11.67 9.51 64.74
C ALA A 49 10.91 8.32 65.36
N ARG A 50 9.90 7.76 64.67
CA ARG A 50 9.22 6.52 65.09
C ARG A 50 10.19 5.33 65.12
N PHE A 51 11.14 5.29 64.19
CA PHE A 51 12.12 4.21 64.07
C PHE A 51 13.38 4.43 64.92
N ALA A 52 13.59 5.65 65.44
CA ALA A 52 14.74 5.98 66.29
C ALA A 52 14.60 5.46 67.74
N LYS A 53 13.48 4.84 68.10
CA LYS A 53 13.23 4.30 69.44
C LYS A 53 13.69 2.85 69.52
N THR A 54 14.74 2.58 70.30
CA THR A 54 15.20 1.21 70.59
C THR A 54 15.05 0.90 72.07
N GLN A 55 14.49 -0.25 72.40
CA GLN A 55 14.44 -0.74 73.78
C GLN A 55 15.73 -1.51 74.09
N SER A 56 16.45 -1.11 75.13
CA SER A 56 17.54 -1.89 75.70
C SER A 56 17.13 -2.49 77.03
N ARG A 57 17.56 -3.73 77.29
CA ARG A 57 17.45 -4.40 78.59
C ARG A 57 18.81 -4.57 79.26
N VAL A 58 19.87 -3.99 78.68
CA VAL A 58 21.25 -4.15 79.14
C VAL A 58 21.75 -2.81 79.65
N ALA A 59 21.93 -2.71 80.97
CA ALA A 59 22.62 -1.59 81.59
C ALA A 59 24.10 -1.96 81.78
N VAL A 60 24.99 -1.02 81.44
CA VAL A 60 26.44 -1.12 81.64
C VAL A 60 26.83 -0.01 82.59
N TRP A 61 27.64 -0.29 83.60
CA TRP A 61 28.11 0.72 84.54
C TRP A 61 29.63 0.67 84.68
N ALA A 62 30.25 1.83 84.86
CA ALA A 62 31.66 1.97 85.21
C ALA A 62 31.86 3.22 86.07
N GLY A 63 32.46 3.05 87.25
CA GLY A 63 32.53 4.11 88.25
C GLY A 63 31.12 4.61 88.62
N ASN A 64 30.93 5.93 88.53
CA ASN A 64 29.66 6.61 88.89
C ASN A 64 28.70 6.81 87.69
N HIS A 65 28.89 6.08 86.58
CA HIS A 65 28.09 6.25 85.37
C HIS A 65 27.36 4.95 85.02
N ILE A 66 26.10 5.09 84.58
CA ILE A 66 25.26 4.01 84.06
C ILE A 66 24.88 4.38 82.63
N TRP A 67 25.17 3.49 81.69
CA TRP A 67 24.79 3.57 80.28
C TRP A 67 23.83 2.44 79.92
N TRP A 68 22.98 2.66 78.92
CA TRP A 68 22.19 1.61 78.31
C TRP A 68 22.91 1.09 77.06
N ALA A 69 23.28 -0.18 77.05
CA ALA A 69 23.90 -0.79 75.89
C ALA A 69 22.83 -1.14 74.85
N VAL A 70 22.84 -0.45 73.72
CA VAL A 70 21.92 -0.71 72.60
C VAL A 70 22.63 -1.59 71.58
N ARG A 71 21.93 -2.63 71.08
CA ARG A 71 22.45 -3.45 69.99
C ARG A 71 22.62 -2.57 68.75
N ASN A 72 23.83 -2.52 68.18
CA ASN A 72 24.12 -1.71 67.00
C ASN A 72 23.11 -2.01 65.87
N PRO A 73 22.24 -1.07 65.47
CA PRO A 73 21.22 -1.29 64.44
C PRO A 73 21.82 -1.69 63.09
N ILE A 74 21.13 -2.56 62.36
CA ILE A 74 21.60 -3.03 61.05
C ILE A 74 21.80 -1.89 60.04
N LEU A 75 20.96 -0.84 60.12
CA LEU A 75 21.10 0.37 59.32
C LEU A 75 22.48 1.02 59.52
N LEU A 76 22.88 1.27 60.77
CA LEU A 76 24.18 1.90 61.07
C LEU A 76 25.35 1.00 60.68
N GLN A 77 25.21 -0.32 60.84
CA GLN A 77 26.24 -1.27 60.40
C GLN A 77 26.44 -1.25 58.89
N LEU A 78 25.35 -1.28 58.12
CA LEU A 78 25.41 -1.27 56.66
C LEU A 78 25.84 0.09 56.12
N GLU A 79 25.35 1.18 56.72
CA GLU A 79 25.74 2.55 56.37
C GLU A 79 27.23 2.77 56.62
N ALA A 80 27.75 2.40 57.79
CA ALA A 80 29.18 2.50 58.10
C ALA A 80 30.05 1.64 57.17
N ARG A 81 29.57 0.47 56.73
CA ARG A 81 30.29 -0.38 55.76
C ARG A 81 30.34 0.26 54.37
N ILE A 82 29.24 0.88 53.92
CA ILE A 82 29.20 1.59 52.64
C ILE A 82 30.03 2.86 52.71
N ASP A 83 29.96 3.60 53.81
CA ASP A 83 30.78 4.80 54.04
C ASP A 83 32.27 4.46 54.03
N ALA A 84 32.68 3.38 54.70
CA ALA A 84 34.06 2.91 54.70
C ALA A 84 34.55 2.44 53.32
N ALA A 85 33.63 2.06 52.43
CA ALA A 85 33.93 1.70 51.04
C ALA A 85 34.10 2.93 50.12
N CYS A 86 33.65 4.10 50.55
CA CYS A 86 33.82 5.36 49.83
C CYS A 86 35.08 6.07 50.33
N THR A 87 36.08 6.21 49.46
CA THR A 87 37.26 7.04 49.73
C THR A 87 37.20 8.31 48.88
N HIS A 88 37.57 9.44 49.48
CA HIS A 88 37.57 10.74 48.82
C HIS A 88 39.00 11.15 48.52
N ASP A 89 39.29 11.34 47.24
CA ASP A 89 40.52 11.98 46.81
C ASP A 89 40.28 13.51 46.77
N GLU A 90 40.89 14.22 47.72
CA GLU A 90 40.73 15.67 47.87
C GLU A 90 41.33 16.46 46.69
N GLU A 91 42.28 15.89 45.93
CA GLU A 91 42.97 16.57 44.82
C GLU A 91 42.18 16.51 43.51
N THR A 92 41.55 15.38 43.21
CA THR A 92 40.77 15.20 41.97
C THR A 92 39.27 15.41 42.19
N GLY A 93 38.81 15.44 43.44
CA GLY A 93 37.39 15.41 43.78
C GLY A 93 36.71 14.10 43.34
N ARG A 94 37.49 13.05 43.04
CA ARG A 94 36.99 11.73 42.66
C ARG A 94 36.64 10.94 43.92
N MET A 95 35.54 10.21 43.84
CA MET A 95 35.18 9.22 44.84
C MET A 95 35.66 7.86 44.34
N ALA A 96 36.68 7.30 44.97
CA ALA A 96 37.08 5.92 44.69
C ALA A 96 36.23 4.96 45.55
N LEU A 97 35.56 4.02 44.88
CA LEU A 97 34.62 3.10 45.49
C LEU A 97 35.19 1.68 45.57
N ASP A 98 35.26 1.09 46.76
CA ASP A 98 35.49 -0.35 46.91
C ASP A 98 34.19 -1.12 46.56
N ARG A 99 34.06 -1.47 45.28
CA ARG A 99 32.92 -2.21 44.73
C ARG A 99 32.66 -3.51 45.48
N ARG A 100 33.71 -4.24 45.88
CA ARG A 100 33.58 -5.54 46.55
C ARG A 100 32.97 -5.38 47.94
N ALA A 101 33.37 -4.35 48.67
CA ALA A 101 32.79 -4.03 49.97
C ALA A 101 31.30 -3.66 49.85
N VAL A 102 30.92 -2.86 48.85
CA VAL A 102 29.52 -2.48 48.60
C VAL A 102 28.67 -3.70 48.20
N PHE A 103 29.14 -4.53 47.27
CA PHE A 103 28.44 -5.76 46.90
C PHE A 103 28.33 -6.74 48.07
N THR A 104 29.35 -6.84 48.93
CA THR A 104 29.29 -7.66 50.15
C THR A 104 28.22 -7.16 51.12
N ALA A 105 28.10 -5.84 51.30
CA ALA A 105 27.03 -5.24 52.10
C ALA A 105 25.65 -5.54 51.51
N LEU A 106 25.47 -5.43 50.19
CA LEU A 106 24.22 -5.76 49.50
C LEU A 106 23.87 -7.26 49.58
N ASN A 107 24.85 -8.13 49.39
CA ASN A 107 24.66 -9.58 49.51
C ASN A 107 24.24 -9.99 50.93
N SER A 108 24.63 -9.23 51.96
CA SER A 108 24.20 -9.50 53.34
C SER A 108 22.69 -9.27 53.57
N ILE A 109 22.03 -8.49 52.72
CA ILE A 109 20.57 -8.22 52.76
C ILE A 109 19.81 -8.89 51.62
N ARG A 110 20.51 -9.51 50.67
CA ARG A 110 19.90 -10.16 49.50
C ARG A 110 19.07 -11.37 49.91
N GLY A 111 17.86 -11.49 49.36
CA GLY A 111 16.94 -12.60 49.67
C GLY A 111 16.34 -12.57 51.08
N ARG A 112 16.58 -11.52 51.88
CA ARG A 112 15.96 -11.36 53.19
C ARG A 112 14.64 -10.61 53.07
N GLU A 113 13.56 -11.23 53.54
CA GLU A 113 12.28 -10.55 53.71
C GLU A 113 12.31 -9.66 54.97
N PRO A 114 11.92 -8.37 54.85
CA PRO A 114 11.89 -7.48 56.00
C PRO A 114 10.78 -7.88 56.97
N LYS A 115 11.13 -8.05 58.24
CA LYS A 115 10.19 -8.45 59.30
C LYS A 115 9.58 -7.27 60.03
N THR A 116 10.17 -6.08 59.88
CA THR A 116 9.71 -4.84 60.52
C THR A 116 9.69 -3.69 59.51
N GLU A 117 8.89 -2.67 59.77
CA GLU A 117 8.87 -1.43 58.97
C GLU A 117 10.28 -0.81 58.87
N LEU A 118 11.04 -0.80 59.98
CA LEU A 118 12.42 -0.29 59.99
C LEU A 118 13.33 -1.11 59.05
N GLU A 119 13.23 -2.45 59.04
CA GLU A 119 14.00 -3.28 58.11
C GLU A 119 13.60 -3.04 56.66
N PHE A 120 12.31 -2.88 56.37
CA PHE A 120 11.82 -2.57 55.03
C PHE A 120 12.42 -1.27 54.50
N VAL A 121 12.33 -0.18 55.28
CA VAL A 121 12.88 1.12 54.87
C VAL A 121 14.42 1.10 54.86
N THR A 122 15.06 0.36 55.78
CA THR A 122 16.52 0.19 55.80
C THR A 122 17.01 -0.51 54.54
N PHE A 123 16.42 -1.64 54.16
CA PHE A 123 16.83 -2.39 52.97
C PHE A 123 16.59 -1.58 51.70
N SER A 124 15.47 -0.86 51.61
CA SER A 124 15.19 0.05 50.50
C SER A 124 16.24 1.16 50.40
N TYR A 125 16.51 1.87 51.51
CA TYR A 125 17.52 2.93 51.56
C TYR A 125 18.91 2.45 51.16
N ILE A 126 19.36 1.31 51.70
CA ILE A 126 20.68 0.75 51.42
C ILE A 126 20.80 0.35 49.94
N ARG A 127 19.77 -0.29 49.36
CA ARG A 127 19.76 -0.63 47.93
C ARG A 127 19.80 0.61 47.05
N GLN A 128 18.96 1.61 47.32
CA GLN A 128 18.93 2.87 46.56
C GLN A 128 20.27 3.61 46.62
N ARG A 129 20.86 3.73 47.82
CA ARG A 129 22.13 4.43 48.01
C ARG A 129 23.28 3.69 47.30
N ALA A 130 23.36 2.37 47.47
CA ALA A 130 24.38 1.58 46.81
C ALA A 130 24.22 1.59 45.28
N ALA A 131 22.98 1.57 44.77
CA ALA A 131 22.70 1.66 43.33
C ALA A 131 23.24 2.97 42.73
N VAL A 132 23.00 4.11 43.39
CA VAL A 132 23.52 5.41 42.95
C VAL A 132 25.06 5.45 42.98
N LEU A 133 25.68 4.93 44.04
CA LEU A 133 27.14 4.91 44.17
C LEU A 133 27.79 4.03 43.11
N LEU A 134 27.30 2.80 42.93
CA LEU A 134 27.84 1.86 41.94
C LEU A 134 27.59 2.33 40.50
N PHE A 135 26.43 2.92 40.22
CA PHE A 135 26.15 3.48 38.88
C PHE A 135 26.98 4.74 38.62
N GLY A 136 27.16 5.60 39.61
CA GLY A 136 28.07 6.75 39.50
C GLY A 136 29.51 6.32 39.22
N ASP A 137 30.00 5.28 39.90
CA ASP A 137 31.33 4.71 39.66
C ASP A 137 31.45 4.07 38.25
N LEU A 138 30.39 3.44 37.75
CA LEU A 138 30.34 2.90 36.37
C LEU A 138 30.47 4.00 35.31
N LEU A 139 29.94 5.19 35.57
CA LEU A 139 30.02 6.32 34.65
C LEU A 139 31.41 6.97 34.64
N GLN A 140 32.27 6.69 35.62
CA GLN A 140 33.60 7.28 35.69
C GLN A 140 34.60 6.49 34.82
N PRO A 141 35.43 7.19 34.02
CA PRO A 141 36.54 6.54 33.34
C PRO A 141 37.57 6.10 34.40
N SER A 142 37.69 4.79 34.61
CA SER A 142 38.62 4.18 35.57
C SER A 142 39.43 3.04 34.92
N ASP A 143 40.67 2.86 35.38
CA ASP A 143 41.56 1.77 34.92
C ASP A 143 41.06 0.40 35.41
N ASP A 144 40.33 0.36 36.52
CA ASP A 144 39.64 -0.83 37.03
C ASP A 144 38.23 -0.90 36.44
N SER A 145 38.09 -1.47 35.24
CA SER A 145 36.80 -1.60 34.57
C SER A 145 35.88 -2.61 35.27
N PHE A 146 34.57 -2.35 35.32
CA PHE A 146 33.60 -3.33 35.80
C PHE A 146 33.68 -4.64 35.01
N SER A 147 33.66 -5.78 35.70
CA SER A 147 33.50 -7.09 35.08
C SER A 147 32.05 -7.33 34.63
N ASP A 148 31.83 -8.22 33.67
CA ASP A 148 30.48 -8.56 33.19
C ASP A 148 29.57 -9.09 34.32
N GLY A 149 30.15 -9.74 35.33
CA GLY A 149 29.44 -10.20 36.52
C GLY A 149 29.01 -9.05 37.43
N GLU A 150 29.86 -8.04 37.61
CA GLU A 150 29.56 -6.84 38.40
C GLU A 150 28.52 -5.96 37.72
N VAL A 151 28.57 -5.81 36.39
CA VAL A 151 27.53 -5.08 35.63
C VAL A 151 26.17 -5.75 35.79
N LYS A 152 26.09 -7.09 35.67
CA LYS A 152 24.84 -7.83 35.91
C LYS A 152 24.34 -7.67 37.34
N ALA A 153 25.23 -7.76 38.33
CA ALA A 153 24.86 -7.55 39.73
C ALA A 153 24.37 -6.12 39.99
N LEU A 154 24.98 -5.11 39.38
CA LEU A 154 24.52 -3.72 39.44
C LEU A 154 23.13 -3.56 38.80
N GLU A 155 22.89 -4.18 37.65
CA GLU A 155 21.57 -4.15 37.01
C GLU A 155 20.49 -4.76 37.91
N GLU A 156 20.76 -5.91 38.54
CA GLU A 156 19.84 -6.52 39.51
C GLU A 156 19.57 -5.58 40.70
N VAL A 157 20.61 -4.92 41.22
CA VAL A 157 20.48 -3.95 42.32
C VAL A 157 19.65 -2.73 41.90
N LEU A 158 19.86 -2.19 40.70
CA LEU A 158 19.08 -1.07 40.16
C LEU A 158 17.60 -1.44 40.03
N LEU A 159 17.30 -2.63 39.53
CA LEU A 159 15.93 -3.13 39.37
C LEU A 159 15.23 -3.34 40.72
N ASP A 160 15.94 -3.90 41.71
CA ASP A 160 15.44 -4.21 43.06
C ASP A 160 15.37 -3.00 44.00
N SER A 161 16.05 -1.90 43.67
CA SER A 161 16.16 -0.72 44.54
C SER A 161 14.87 0.09 44.65
N ALA A 162 13.94 -0.06 43.69
CA ALA A 162 12.79 0.84 43.51
C ALA A 162 13.16 2.33 43.52
N LEU A 163 14.40 2.66 43.10
CA LEU A 163 14.90 4.02 42.99
C LEU A 163 14.20 4.77 41.86
N ASP A 164 13.64 5.95 42.14
CA ASP A 164 13.05 6.83 41.13
C ASP A 164 14.01 7.01 39.95
N ALA A 165 13.54 6.66 38.75
CA ALA A 165 14.37 6.63 37.55
C ALA A 165 15.02 7.98 37.26
N ARG A 166 14.38 9.10 37.62
CA ARG A 166 14.89 10.46 37.40
C ARG A 166 16.23 10.68 38.12
N VAL A 167 16.47 10.01 39.24
CA VAL A 167 17.76 10.05 39.96
C VAL A 167 18.88 9.48 39.10
N ILE A 168 18.68 8.30 38.48
CA ILE A 168 19.67 7.70 37.57
C ILE A 168 19.84 8.55 36.32
N LEU A 169 18.74 9.05 35.73
CA LEU A 169 18.79 9.93 34.56
C LEU A 169 19.62 11.20 34.84
N SER A 170 19.49 11.75 36.05
CA SER A 170 20.24 12.94 36.45
C SER A 170 21.75 12.73 36.48
N LEU A 171 22.22 11.49 36.66
CA LEU A 171 23.65 11.20 36.70
C LEU A 171 24.26 11.16 35.28
N VAL A 172 23.42 11.13 34.24
CA VAL A 172 23.86 11.04 32.84
C VAL A 172 23.66 12.40 32.16
N PRO A 173 24.72 13.14 31.81
CA PRO A 173 24.62 14.49 31.25
C PRO A 173 23.66 14.60 30.06
N GLY A 174 23.74 13.65 29.12
CA GLY A 174 22.90 13.62 27.90
C GLY A 174 21.41 13.33 28.12
N LEU A 175 20.98 12.97 29.34
CA LEU A 175 19.57 12.67 29.67
C LEU A 175 18.94 13.66 30.64
N GLN A 176 19.70 14.62 31.18
CA GLN A 176 19.19 15.58 32.17
C GLN A 176 18.05 16.44 31.62
N ASN A 177 18.12 16.80 30.34
CA ASN A 177 17.12 17.65 29.68
C ASN A 177 15.77 16.95 29.50
N GLU A 178 15.70 15.63 29.66
CA GLU A 178 14.46 14.87 29.55
C GLU A 178 13.74 14.69 30.90
N ILE A 179 14.35 15.15 32.00
CA ILE A 179 13.78 15.01 33.33
C ILE A 179 12.67 16.05 33.52
N ILE A 180 11.46 15.56 33.73
CA ILE A 180 10.31 16.38 34.12
C ILE A 180 10.23 16.40 35.64
N GLU A 181 10.43 17.58 36.21
CA GLU A 181 10.27 17.80 37.64
C GLU A 181 8.80 18.02 37.98
N SER A 182 8.33 17.33 39.02
CA SER A 182 7.04 17.66 39.62
C SER A 182 7.15 18.95 40.42
N LYS A 183 6.03 19.65 40.64
CA LYS A 183 5.99 20.87 41.47
C LYS A 183 6.56 20.65 42.88
N ARG A 184 6.51 19.41 43.39
CA ARG A 184 6.99 19.00 44.72
C ARG A 184 8.42 18.44 44.71
N GLY A 185 9.09 18.42 43.55
CA GLY A 185 10.41 17.83 43.38
C GLY A 185 10.47 16.33 43.69
N THR A 186 11.65 15.73 43.49
CA THR A 186 11.80 14.28 43.69
C THR A 186 12.23 13.96 45.12
N TRP A 187 11.44 13.15 45.81
CA TRP A 187 11.69 12.78 47.20
C TRP A 187 12.57 11.55 47.29
N VAL A 188 13.80 11.72 47.77
CA VAL A 188 14.77 10.63 47.95
C VAL A 188 15.37 10.67 49.34
N PHE A 189 15.81 9.52 49.85
CA PHE A 189 16.52 9.48 51.13
C PHE A 189 17.75 10.39 51.11
N SER A 190 18.00 11.10 52.21
CA SER A 190 19.10 12.07 52.30
C SER A 190 20.48 11.53 51.94
N GLY A 191 20.77 10.26 52.23
CA GLY A 191 22.02 9.62 51.81
C GLY A 191 22.09 9.31 50.31
N VAL A 192 20.96 9.02 49.67
CA VAL A 192 20.84 8.86 48.20
C VAL A 192 21.05 10.21 47.53
N LYS A 193 20.41 11.27 48.05
CA LYS A 193 20.62 12.66 47.63
C LYS A 193 22.10 13.05 47.71
N LYS A 194 22.74 12.81 48.87
CA LYS A 194 24.17 13.10 49.06
C LYS A 194 25.06 12.36 48.06
N ALA A 195 24.80 11.07 47.83
CA ALA A 195 25.56 10.28 46.86
C ALA A 195 25.42 10.83 45.43
N ALA A 196 24.20 11.18 45.02
CA ALA A 196 23.95 11.77 43.71
C ALA A 196 24.60 13.17 43.58
N GLU A 197 24.39 14.06 44.55
CA GLU A 197 25.01 15.41 44.55
C GLU A 197 26.54 15.35 44.55
N GLN A 198 27.12 14.40 45.27
CA GLN A 198 28.57 14.22 45.31
C GLN A 198 29.12 13.85 43.93
N TYR A 199 28.47 12.93 43.23
CA TYR A 199 28.82 12.62 41.85
C TYR A 199 28.64 13.83 40.93
N LEU A 200 27.52 14.55 41.03
CA LEU A 200 27.23 15.74 40.21
C LEU A 200 28.20 16.92 40.42
N ARG A 201 28.87 16.97 41.59
CA ARG A 201 29.91 17.98 41.90
C ARG A 201 31.32 17.53 41.50
N SER A 202 31.51 16.26 41.13
CA SER A 202 32.82 15.72 40.75
C SER A 202 33.28 16.24 39.40
N HIS A 203 34.59 16.37 39.20
CA HIS A 203 35.19 16.76 37.91
C HIS A 203 34.97 15.73 36.79
N SER A 204 34.55 14.49 37.13
CA SER A 204 34.15 13.48 36.14
C SER A 204 32.80 13.75 35.51
N PHE A 205 31.97 14.60 36.13
CA PHE A 205 30.69 14.98 35.59
C PHE A 205 30.84 16.19 34.66
N ASP A 206 31.11 15.93 33.37
CA ASP A 206 31.22 16.97 32.36
C ASP A 206 29.84 17.30 31.75
N ARG A 207 29.31 18.48 32.10
CA ARG A 207 28.04 18.98 31.57
C ARG A 207 28.09 19.33 30.09
N SER A 208 29.29 19.51 29.52
CA SER A 208 29.47 19.87 28.11
C SER A 208 29.40 18.65 27.17
N GLN A 209 29.48 17.43 27.71
CA GLN A 209 29.28 16.20 26.95
C GLN A 209 27.79 15.94 26.75
N HIS A 210 27.22 16.57 25.72
CA HIS A 210 25.81 16.46 25.38
C HIS A 210 25.42 15.16 24.65
N THR A 211 26.38 14.25 24.37
CA THR A 211 26.11 13.10 23.49
C THR A 211 26.20 11.77 24.24
N LEU A 212 25.07 11.06 24.32
CA LEU A 212 24.98 9.68 24.83
C LEU A 212 25.87 8.71 24.06
N GLY A 213 26.18 8.99 22.78
CA GLY A 213 27.08 8.19 21.95
C GLY A 213 28.53 8.15 22.43
N SER A 214 28.93 8.99 23.40
CA SER A 214 30.26 8.94 24.02
C SER A 214 30.37 7.98 25.21
N LEU A 215 29.24 7.46 25.71
CA LEU A 215 29.23 6.53 26.84
C LEU A 215 29.60 5.12 26.41
N ASP A 216 30.17 4.36 27.34
CA ASP A 216 30.41 2.92 27.14
C ASP A 216 29.10 2.19 26.80
N ALA A 217 29.14 1.33 25.78
CA ALA A 217 28.03 0.46 25.37
C ALA A 217 27.41 -0.31 26.55
N ARG A 218 28.22 -0.66 27.57
CA ARG A 218 27.75 -1.31 28.81
C ARG A 218 26.77 -0.42 29.57
N VAL A 219 27.10 0.86 29.74
CA VAL A 219 26.25 1.86 30.41
C VAL A 219 24.93 2.02 29.66
N ILE A 220 25.00 2.20 28.33
CA ILE A 220 23.82 2.37 27.48
C ILE A 220 22.91 1.13 27.57
N GLN A 221 23.51 -0.07 27.59
CA GLN A 221 22.77 -1.32 27.70
C GLN A 221 22.14 -1.52 29.09
N SER A 222 22.80 -1.09 30.18
CA SER A 222 22.22 -1.11 31.52
C SER A 222 21.08 -0.09 31.66
N LEU A 223 21.21 1.11 31.09
CA LEU A 223 20.14 2.11 31.00
C LEU A 223 18.93 1.57 30.24
N ARG A 224 19.12 0.93 29.08
CA ARG A 224 18.05 0.27 28.31
C ARG A 224 17.26 -0.72 29.18
N ARG A 225 17.95 -1.62 29.90
CA ARG A 225 17.31 -2.64 30.75
C ARG A 225 16.57 -2.01 31.93
N PHE A 226 17.20 -1.04 32.59
CA PHE A 226 16.62 -0.34 33.73
C PHE A 226 15.34 0.42 33.35
N LEU A 227 15.42 1.26 32.30
CA LEU A 227 14.29 2.06 31.81
C LEU A 227 13.18 1.17 31.23
N GLY A 228 13.54 0.13 30.48
CA GLY A 228 12.59 -0.86 29.99
C GLY A 228 11.85 -1.58 31.12
N SER A 229 12.52 -1.89 32.23
CA SER A 229 11.85 -2.45 33.40
C SER A 229 10.99 -1.43 34.15
N TRP A 230 11.40 -0.15 34.20
CA TRP A 230 10.60 0.93 34.77
C TRP A 230 9.31 1.12 34.00
N ARG A 231 9.37 1.07 32.67
CA ARG A 231 8.20 1.17 31.80
C ARG A 231 7.20 0.03 32.01
N LYS A 232 7.66 -1.19 32.31
CA LYS A 232 6.78 -2.32 32.70
C LYS A 232 6.04 -2.06 34.02
N LYS A 233 6.49 -1.11 34.84
CA LYS A 233 5.81 -0.72 36.08
C LYS A 233 4.68 0.32 35.87
N LYS A 234 4.36 0.69 34.62
CA LYS A 234 3.32 1.67 34.27
C LYS A 234 1.94 1.34 34.87
N ASP A 235 1.59 0.07 35.01
CA ASP A 235 0.29 -0.34 35.57
C ASP A 235 0.25 -0.38 37.10
N PHE A 236 1.36 -0.09 37.79
CA PHE A 236 1.40 -0.09 39.25
C PHE A 236 0.95 1.28 39.80
N GLY A 237 0.02 1.28 40.75
CA GLY A 237 -0.60 2.50 41.30
C GLY A 237 0.21 3.22 42.39
N SER A 238 1.37 2.70 42.80
CA SER A 238 2.12 3.19 43.98
C SER A 238 3.32 4.07 43.63
N ILE A 239 3.39 4.64 42.42
CA ILE A 239 4.51 5.47 41.96
C ILE A 239 4.18 6.95 42.23
N PRO A 240 4.97 7.67 43.04
CA PRO A 240 4.84 9.11 43.21
C PRO A 240 5.12 9.85 41.89
N ASP A 241 4.38 10.91 41.59
CA ASP A 241 4.55 11.72 40.36
C ASP A 241 4.61 10.83 39.09
N LYS A 242 3.67 9.88 39.03
CA LYS A 242 3.68 8.79 38.05
C LYS A 242 3.82 9.30 36.62
N ASP A 243 3.09 10.34 36.26
CA ASP A 243 3.05 10.84 34.88
C ASP A 243 4.36 11.53 34.50
N GLU A 244 4.94 12.34 35.40
CA GLU A 244 6.23 13.00 35.18
C GLU A 244 7.38 11.99 35.10
N VAL A 245 7.38 10.97 35.98
CA VAL A 245 8.38 9.89 35.95
C VAL A 245 8.27 9.10 34.65
N LEU A 246 7.07 8.67 34.25
CA LEU A 246 6.88 7.86 33.05
C LEU A 246 7.22 8.64 31.78
N ARG A 247 6.84 9.92 31.67
CA ARG A 247 7.24 10.77 30.54
C ARG A 247 8.75 10.94 30.44
N SER A 248 9.44 11.13 31.57
CA SER A 248 10.91 11.21 31.62
C SER A 248 11.57 9.88 31.22
N VAL A 249 11.01 8.76 31.70
CA VAL A 249 11.50 7.41 31.40
C VAL A 249 11.29 7.06 29.92
N ASP A 250 10.12 7.35 29.36
CA ASP A 250 9.82 7.09 27.95
C ASP A 250 10.75 7.92 27.04
N ALA A 251 10.92 9.22 27.33
CA ALA A 251 11.81 10.09 26.55
C ALA A 251 13.25 9.57 26.59
N ALA A 252 13.77 9.28 27.79
CA ALA A 252 15.11 8.74 27.96
C ALA A 252 15.29 7.37 27.30
N LEU A 253 14.30 6.48 27.40
CA LEU A 253 14.33 5.16 26.77
C LEU A 253 14.36 5.27 25.25
N LEU A 254 13.58 6.18 24.67
CA LEU A 254 13.59 6.43 23.23
C LEU A 254 14.96 6.93 22.77
N ILE A 255 15.57 7.87 23.48
CA ILE A 255 16.92 8.36 23.12
C ILE A 255 17.94 7.22 23.19
N VAL A 256 17.93 6.42 24.25
CA VAL A 256 18.82 5.25 24.40
C VAL A 256 18.63 4.24 23.27
N LEU A 257 17.38 3.93 22.90
CA LEU A 257 17.08 2.99 21.82
C LEU A 257 17.45 3.57 20.44
N LEU A 258 17.25 4.87 20.22
CA LEU A 258 17.60 5.54 18.98
C LEU A 258 19.11 5.60 18.77
N GLU A 259 19.89 5.87 19.82
CA GLU A 259 21.36 5.80 19.78
C GLU A 259 21.85 4.38 19.47
N LEU A 260 21.30 3.36 20.14
CA LEU A 260 21.64 1.96 19.85
C LEU A 260 21.22 1.50 18.45
N ASP A 261 20.18 2.07 17.86
CA ASP A 261 19.69 1.70 16.53
C ASP A 261 20.47 2.39 15.39
N ARG A 262 21.29 3.42 15.68
CA ARG A 262 22.18 4.04 14.68
C ARG A 262 23.17 3.03 14.06
N ASP A 263 23.67 2.12 14.88
CA ASP A 263 24.61 1.08 14.46
C ASP A 263 23.92 -0.17 13.88
N SER A 264 22.58 -0.21 13.88
CA SER A 264 21.82 -1.36 13.42
C SER A 264 21.63 -1.35 11.89
N PRO A 265 21.67 -2.53 11.23
CA PRO A 265 21.60 -2.62 9.77
C PRO A 265 20.26 -2.09 9.23
N ARG A 266 20.28 -1.34 8.12
CA ARG A 266 19.08 -0.78 7.48
C ARG A 266 18.07 -1.85 7.04
N GLY A 267 16.78 -1.53 7.16
CA GLY A 267 15.65 -2.38 6.78
C GLY A 267 14.84 -2.92 7.96
N ILE A 268 13.94 -3.83 7.64
CA ILE A 268 13.00 -4.43 8.60
C ILE A 268 13.77 -5.19 9.69
N ALA A 269 13.30 -5.10 10.93
CA ALA A 269 13.84 -5.86 12.06
C ALA A 269 13.81 -7.37 11.77
N ARG A 270 14.99 -8.00 11.76
CA ARG A 270 15.16 -9.43 11.40
C ARG A 270 14.70 -10.40 12.51
N SER A 271 14.68 -9.94 13.76
CA SER A 271 14.31 -10.71 14.94
C SER A 271 13.65 -9.80 15.97
N SER A 272 12.74 -10.36 16.77
CA SER A 272 12.10 -9.68 17.92
C SER A 272 13.11 -9.23 18.98
N THR A 273 14.32 -9.79 18.98
CA THR A 273 15.38 -9.46 19.94
C THR A 273 16.27 -8.27 19.52
N THR A 274 16.04 -7.71 18.33
CA THR A 274 16.83 -6.57 17.83
C THR A 274 16.41 -5.26 18.51
N ILE A 275 17.34 -4.29 18.61
CA ILE A 275 17.05 -2.95 19.14
C ILE A 275 15.88 -2.31 18.39
N ARG A 276 15.87 -2.43 17.06
CA ARG A 276 14.80 -1.91 16.22
C ARG A 276 13.43 -2.54 16.52
N ALA A 277 13.39 -3.85 16.78
CA ALA A 277 12.14 -4.50 17.16
C ALA A 277 11.63 -3.98 18.50
N GLU A 278 12.52 -3.79 19.48
CA GLU A 278 12.17 -3.20 20.78
C GLU A 278 11.71 -1.74 20.65
N LEU A 279 12.39 -0.92 19.84
CA LEU A 279 11.96 0.45 19.56
C LEU A 279 10.55 0.48 18.96
N ASN A 280 10.29 -0.38 17.98
CA ASN A 280 8.96 -0.53 17.39
C ASN A 280 7.92 -0.97 18.43
N GLU A 281 8.25 -1.96 19.27
CA GLU A 281 7.37 -2.45 20.34
C GLU A 281 7.07 -1.35 21.37
N VAL A 282 8.06 -0.53 21.70
CA VAL A 282 7.90 0.60 22.61
C VAL A 282 6.88 1.57 22.05
N VAL A 283 7.03 1.96 20.79
CA VAL A 283 6.12 2.91 20.12
C VAL A 283 4.71 2.32 19.93
N ASP A 284 4.61 1.05 19.55
CA ASP A 284 3.33 0.37 19.33
C ASP A 284 2.50 0.25 20.61
N LYS A 285 3.15 0.06 21.76
CA LYS A 285 2.51 0.00 23.09
C LYS A 285 2.07 1.37 23.63
N GLY A 286 2.43 2.45 22.95
CA GLY A 286 2.09 3.83 23.33
C GLY A 286 3.12 4.47 24.24
N VAL A 287 3.44 5.73 23.96
CA VAL A 287 4.43 6.54 24.67
C VAL A 287 3.73 7.75 25.29
N ASP A 288 4.04 8.05 26.55
CA ASP A 288 3.43 9.16 27.29
C ASP A 288 4.03 10.53 26.90
N CYS A 289 5.31 10.55 26.49
CA CYS A 289 6.00 11.76 26.03
C CYS A 289 5.81 12.04 24.52
N PHE A 290 4.57 12.13 24.03
CA PHE A 290 4.29 12.17 22.59
C PHE A 290 4.97 13.31 21.82
N ASP A 291 4.78 14.57 22.22
CA ASP A 291 5.36 15.71 21.48
C ASP A 291 6.89 15.64 21.47
N ARG A 292 7.46 15.22 22.60
CA ARG A 292 8.90 14.99 22.71
C ARG A 292 9.34 13.84 21.79
N ALA A 293 8.60 12.73 21.75
CA ALA A 293 8.90 11.60 20.88
C ALA A 293 8.86 11.99 19.40
N VAL A 294 7.92 12.86 18.98
CA VAL A 294 7.90 13.44 17.63
C VAL A 294 9.20 14.20 17.35
N SER A 295 9.58 15.12 18.23
CA SER A 295 10.84 15.90 18.07
C SER A 295 12.10 15.00 18.03
N LEU A 296 12.10 13.91 18.80
CA LEU A 296 13.19 12.93 18.82
C LEU A 296 13.26 12.15 17.50
N PHE A 297 12.13 11.65 16.99
CA PHE A 297 12.14 10.91 15.73
C PHE A 297 12.48 11.79 14.53
N GLU A 298 12.10 13.07 14.54
CA GLU A 298 12.51 14.02 13.50
C GLU A 298 14.01 14.34 13.57
N SER A 299 14.55 14.65 14.75
CA SER A 299 15.98 14.95 14.93
C SER A 299 16.91 13.76 14.63
N TYR A 300 16.45 12.52 14.87
CA TYR A 300 17.20 11.31 14.53
C TYR A 300 16.92 10.80 13.11
N HIS A 301 16.10 11.50 12.31
CA HIS A 301 15.69 11.08 10.96
C HIS A 301 15.10 9.65 10.93
N ARG A 302 14.23 9.33 11.90
CA ARG A 302 13.53 8.04 12.02
C ARG A 302 12.05 8.19 11.72
N LEU A 303 11.79 8.61 10.49
CA LEU A 303 10.46 8.89 9.97
C LEU A 303 9.57 7.64 9.94
N PHE A 304 10.11 6.46 9.64
CA PHE A 304 9.27 5.26 9.68
C PHE A 304 8.75 4.97 11.09
N VAL A 305 9.59 5.13 12.12
CA VAL A 305 9.20 4.95 13.53
C VAL A 305 8.20 6.03 13.95
N LEU A 306 8.37 7.28 13.49
CA LEU A 306 7.39 8.34 13.66
C LEU A 306 6.02 7.96 13.08
N SER A 307 5.98 7.37 11.88
CA SER A 307 4.73 6.88 11.31
C SER A 307 4.06 5.80 12.17
N ARG A 308 4.84 4.95 12.88
CA ARG A 308 4.29 3.98 13.83
C ARG A 308 3.69 4.65 15.07
N LEU A 309 4.31 5.75 15.54
CA LEU A 309 3.78 6.53 16.65
C LEU A 309 2.41 7.14 16.30
N TYR A 310 2.28 7.69 15.10
CA TYR A 310 0.98 8.17 14.62
C TYR A 310 -0.03 7.04 14.44
N GLN A 311 0.41 5.85 13.99
CA GLN A 311 -0.47 4.68 13.91
C GLN A 311 -1.00 4.24 15.27
N SER A 312 -0.18 4.24 16.33
CA SER A 312 -0.63 3.84 17.67
C SER A 312 -1.70 4.78 18.24
N ARG A 313 -1.70 6.05 17.81
CA ARG A 313 -2.75 7.04 18.12
C ARG A 313 -3.89 7.14 17.09
N LYS A 314 -3.91 6.28 16.06
CA LYS A 314 -4.91 6.27 14.98
C LYS A 314 -4.95 7.56 14.14
N MET A 315 -3.83 8.30 14.08
CA MET A 315 -3.69 9.54 13.32
C MET A 315 -3.34 9.23 11.86
N ALA A 316 -4.31 8.72 11.09
CA ALA A 316 -4.07 8.19 9.74
C ALA A 316 -3.54 9.24 8.74
N GLY A 317 -3.89 10.51 8.89
CA GLY A 317 -3.41 11.60 8.03
C GLY A 317 -1.90 11.80 8.16
N ASP A 318 -1.41 11.91 9.40
CA ASP A 318 0.02 12.12 9.68
C ASP A 318 0.86 10.90 9.27
N VAL A 319 0.33 9.68 9.41
CA VAL A 319 0.98 8.46 8.91
C VAL A 319 1.25 8.56 7.41
N LEU A 320 0.23 8.94 6.65
CA LEU A 320 0.33 9.07 5.20
C LEU A 320 1.23 10.24 4.79
N ALA A 321 1.19 11.35 5.54
CA ALA A 321 2.07 12.50 5.32
C ALA A 321 3.56 12.12 5.52
N VAL A 322 3.86 11.37 6.58
CA VAL A 322 5.22 10.88 6.83
C VAL A 322 5.66 9.85 5.77
N TRP A 323 4.78 8.94 5.36
CA TRP A 323 5.10 8.00 4.28
C TRP A 323 5.32 8.71 2.94
N ARG A 324 4.55 9.75 2.65
CA ARG A 324 4.75 10.62 1.49
C ARG A 324 6.13 11.28 1.53
N ARG A 325 6.51 11.90 2.66
CA ARG A 325 7.85 12.47 2.90
C ARG A 325 8.98 11.47 2.60
N ILE A 326 8.87 10.24 3.14
CA ILE A 326 9.87 9.18 2.90
C ILE A 326 9.95 8.79 1.42
N ILE A 327 8.81 8.59 0.75
CA ILE A 327 8.75 8.15 -0.65
C ILE A 327 9.22 9.25 -1.62
N GLU A 328 9.00 10.51 -1.27
CA GLU A 328 9.48 11.69 -2.01
C GLU A 328 10.99 11.93 -1.83
N GLY A 329 11.64 11.19 -0.91
CA GLY A 329 13.10 11.15 -0.78
C GLY A 329 13.65 11.81 0.48
N GLU A 330 12.80 12.13 1.45
CA GLU A 330 13.29 12.60 2.75
C GLU A 330 14.12 11.52 3.45
N ARG A 331 15.19 11.96 4.12
CA ARG A 331 16.13 11.06 4.79
C ARG A 331 15.42 10.29 5.92
N ASP A 332 15.37 8.97 5.78
CA ASP A 332 15.01 8.02 6.82
C ASP A 332 16.16 7.03 7.02
N ASP A 333 16.82 7.11 8.18
CA ASP A 333 18.04 6.32 8.44
C ASP A 333 17.75 4.84 8.71
N GLY A 334 16.49 4.49 9.05
CA GLY A 334 16.06 3.11 9.33
C GLY A 334 15.78 2.27 8.08
N GLY A 335 15.17 2.86 7.05
CA GLY A 335 14.94 2.21 5.75
C GLY A 335 13.95 1.03 5.82
N GLU A 336 13.04 1.02 6.79
CA GLU A 336 12.04 -0.04 6.98
C GLU A 336 10.87 0.02 5.97
N LEU A 337 10.62 1.19 5.38
CA LEU A 337 9.56 1.39 4.38
C LEU A 337 9.99 0.85 3.00
N ARG A 338 10.00 -0.48 2.86
CA ARG A 338 10.15 -1.14 1.57
C ARG A 338 8.83 -1.14 0.80
N ASP A 339 8.92 -1.00 -0.52
CA ASP A 339 7.76 -0.94 -1.42
C ASP A 339 6.71 0.05 -0.93
N GLY A 340 7.15 1.28 -0.61
CA GLY A 340 6.33 2.29 0.07
C GLY A 340 4.98 2.55 -0.60
N GLU A 341 4.95 2.60 -1.93
CA GLU A 341 3.73 2.78 -2.72
C GLU A 341 2.70 1.65 -2.50
N GLN A 342 3.17 0.40 -2.43
CA GLN A 342 2.33 -0.76 -2.14
C GLN A 342 1.81 -0.73 -0.68
N ARG A 343 2.65 -0.30 0.27
CA ARG A 343 2.24 -0.16 1.67
C ARG A 343 1.22 0.96 1.87
N VAL A 344 1.38 2.09 1.18
CA VAL A 344 0.39 3.17 1.14
C VAL A 344 -0.93 2.62 0.64
N ARG A 345 -0.95 1.92 -0.50
CA ARG A 345 -2.16 1.28 -1.05
C ARG A 345 -2.86 0.40 -0.01
N GLU A 346 -2.13 -0.51 0.64
CA GLU A 346 -2.69 -1.42 1.65
C GLU A 346 -3.22 -0.70 2.90
N TYR A 347 -2.62 0.43 3.26
CA TYR A 347 -3.08 1.24 4.38
C TYR A 347 -4.32 2.05 4.02
N LEU A 348 -4.40 2.62 2.82
CA LEU A 348 -5.59 3.31 2.31
C LEU A 348 -6.83 2.41 2.31
N MET A 349 -6.67 1.12 1.99
CA MET A 349 -7.76 0.14 2.07
C MET A 349 -8.33 -0.05 3.49
N LYS A 350 -7.54 0.23 4.53
CA LYS A 350 -7.93 0.08 5.96
C LYS A 350 -8.52 1.37 6.55
N ILE A 351 -8.32 2.52 5.90
CA ILE A 351 -8.79 3.82 6.36
C ILE A 351 -10.27 4.00 6.02
N SER A 352 -11.04 4.59 6.93
CA SER A 352 -12.46 4.90 6.74
C SER A 352 -12.73 6.32 6.23
N SER A 353 -11.76 7.23 6.31
CA SER A 353 -11.90 8.61 5.85
C SER A 353 -11.83 8.69 4.33
N GLN A 354 -12.94 9.10 3.69
CA GLN A 354 -13.01 9.28 2.25
C GLN A 354 -12.07 10.38 1.74
N ALA A 355 -11.93 11.48 2.50
CA ALA A 355 -11.08 12.61 2.12
C ALA A 355 -9.59 12.21 2.01
N LEU A 356 -9.08 11.46 2.99
CA LEU A 356 -7.71 10.97 2.96
C LEU A 356 -7.47 9.95 1.84
N VAL A 357 -8.46 9.08 1.58
CA VAL A 357 -8.38 8.11 0.46
C VAL A 357 -8.37 8.83 -0.88
N GLN A 358 -9.12 9.92 -1.03
CA GLN A 358 -9.09 10.75 -2.23
C GLN A 358 -7.73 11.40 -2.42
N GLU A 359 -7.24 12.17 -1.44
CA GLU A 359 -5.99 12.93 -1.54
C GLU A 359 -4.79 12.02 -1.80
N TYR A 360 -4.58 11.00 -0.96
CA TYR A 360 -3.43 10.12 -1.08
C TYR A 360 -3.60 9.07 -2.18
N GLY A 361 -4.84 8.74 -2.57
CA GLY A 361 -5.13 7.91 -3.74
C GLY A 361 -4.77 8.62 -5.05
N LEU A 362 -5.07 9.92 -5.17
CA LEU A 362 -4.68 10.75 -6.32
C LEU A 362 -3.17 10.94 -6.38
N TRP A 363 -2.52 11.25 -5.25
CA TRP A 363 -1.07 11.29 -5.15
C TRP A 363 -0.41 9.96 -5.61
N LEU A 364 -0.93 8.82 -5.13
CA LEU A 364 -0.44 7.51 -5.53
C LEU A 364 -0.68 7.24 -7.03
N ALA A 365 -1.81 7.68 -7.58
CA ALA A 365 -2.14 7.52 -9.00
C ALA A 365 -1.22 8.36 -9.90
N ASN A 366 -0.81 9.55 -9.48
CA ASN A 366 0.12 10.38 -10.24
C ASN A 366 1.53 9.76 -10.30
N ARG A 367 1.96 9.09 -9.22
CA ARG A 367 3.28 8.46 -9.15
C ARG A 367 3.31 7.04 -9.74
N ASN A 368 2.32 6.23 -9.39
CA ASN A 368 2.15 4.86 -9.86
C ASN A 368 0.69 4.63 -10.29
N PRO A 369 0.37 4.89 -11.57
CA PRO A 369 -0.99 4.82 -12.09
C PRO A 369 -1.70 3.50 -11.80
N LYS A 370 -1.00 2.37 -11.94
CA LYS A 370 -1.58 1.04 -11.73
C LYS A 370 -2.00 0.80 -10.28
N LEU A 371 -1.19 1.21 -9.32
CA LEU A 371 -1.50 1.05 -7.89
C LEU A 371 -2.54 2.05 -7.41
N GLY A 372 -2.46 3.31 -7.84
CA GLY A 372 -3.42 4.35 -7.46
C GLY A 372 -4.83 4.04 -7.93
N VAL A 373 -4.98 3.52 -9.16
CA VAL A 373 -6.29 3.09 -9.68
C VAL A 373 -6.92 1.98 -8.84
N GLN A 374 -6.13 1.04 -8.31
CA GLN A 374 -6.67 -0.04 -7.47
C GLN A 374 -7.35 0.48 -6.21
N VAL A 375 -6.87 1.60 -5.63
CA VAL A 375 -7.47 2.23 -4.44
C VAL A 375 -8.91 2.65 -4.71
N PHE A 376 -9.21 3.16 -5.90
CA PHE A 376 -10.57 3.59 -6.28
C PHE A 376 -11.42 2.47 -6.90
N ALA A 377 -10.78 1.46 -7.46
CA ALA A 377 -11.43 0.36 -8.17
C ALA A 377 -11.92 -0.77 -7.26
N GLU A 378 -11.15 -1.11 -6.22
CA GLU A 378 -11.41 -2.25 -5.33
C GLU A 378 -12.58 -1.99 -4.38
N ASP A 379 -13.59 -2.88 -4.41
CA ASP A 379 -14.78 -2.80 -3.54
C ASP A 379 -14.55 -3.18 -2.07
N LYS A 380 -13.30 -3.52 -1.70
CA LYS A 380 -12.95 -4.06 -0.36
C LYS A 380 -12.48 -2.98 0.63
N GLY A 381 -12.43 -1.71 0.20
CA GLY A 381 -11.99 -0.61 1.05
C GLY A 381 -12.96 -0.33 2.20
N ARG A 382 -12.44 0.16 3.33
CA ARG A 382 -13.27 0.56 4.48
C ARG A 382 -13.96 1.92 4.30
N ALA A 383 -13.41 2.80 3.46
CA ALA A 383 -13.99 4.10 3.15
C ALA A 383 -15.27 3.97 2.28
N PRO A 384 -16.18 4.98 2.35
CA PRO A 384 -17.32 5.07 1.43
C PRO A 384 -16.89 4.97 -0.03
N LYS A 385 -17.69 4.27 -0.83
CA LYS A 385 -17.40 4.08 -2.26
C LYS A 385 -17.44 5.41 -2.99
N PHE A 386 -16.52 5.58 -3.93
CA PHE A 386 -16.53 6.71 -4.84
C PHE A 386 -17.38 6.38 -6.07
N GLU A 387 -18.20 7.33 -6.47
CA GLU A 387 -18.94 7.23 -7.73
C GLU A 387 -17.96 7.27 -8.92
N PRO A 388 -18.06 6.34 -9.88
CA PRO A 388 -17.07 6.25 -10.95
C PRO A 388 -16.97 7.52 -11.81
N THR A 389 -18.06 8.27 -11.98
CA THR A 389 -18.07 9.56 -12.70
C THR A 389 -17.19 10.60 -12.00
N THR A 390 -17.28 10.70 -10.68
CA THR A 390 -16.47 11.60 -9.86
C THR A 390 -15.00 11.19 -9.89
N VAL A 391 -14.70 9.89 -9.80
CA VAL A 391 -13.30 9.41 -9.87
C VAL A 391 -12.67 9.72 -11.21
N VAL A 392 -13.39 9.52 -12.33
CA VAL A 392 -12.88 9.89 -13.67
C VAL A 392 -12.58 11.38 -13.75
N ALA A 393 -13.45 12.25 -13.22
CA ALA A 393 -13.21 13.69 -13.21
C ALA A 393 -11.97 14.08 -12.38
N LEU A 394 -11.81 13.49 -11.20
CA LEU A 394 -10.65 13.74 -10.33
C LEU A 394 -9.35 13.24 -10.96
N LEU A 395 -9.34 12.03 -11.52
CA LEU A 395 -8.17 11.47 -12.20
C LEU A 395 -7.79 12.29 -13.44
N ARG A 396 -8.77 12.79 -14.21
CA ARG A 396 -8.48 13.68 -15.36
C ARG A 396 -7.81 14.99 -14.93
N ALA A 397 -8.17 15.52 -13.77
CA ALA A 397 -7.62 16.78 -13.26
C ALA A 397 -6.20 16.62 -12.69
N GLU A 398 -5.94 15.58 -11.89
CA GLU A 398 -4.70 15.46 -11.12
C GLU A 398 -3.76 14.32 -11.56
N ALA A 399 -4.28 13.28 -12.22
CA ALA A 399 -3.51 12.08 -12.60
C ALA A 399 -3.95 11.53 -13.97
N PRO A 400 -3.74 12.27 -15.09
CA PRO A 400 -4.29 11.91 -16.40
C PRO A 400 -3.81 10.55 -16.94
N ALA A 401 -2.58 10.13 -16.58
CA ALA A 401 -2.03 8.83 -16.96
C ALA A 401 -2.76 7.65 -16.27
N ALA A 402 -3.42 7.87 -15.14
CA ALA A 402 -4.18 6.86 -14.42
C ALA A 402 -5.60 6.66 -14.97
N VAL A 403 -6.14 7.62 -15.72
CA VAL A 403 -7.49 7.56 -16.31
C VAL A 403 -7.65 6.31 -17.18
N LYS A 404 -6.63 5.97 -17.99
CA LYS A 404 -6.57 4.75 -18.80
C LYS A 404 -6.88 3.50 -17.99
N TYR A 405 -6.11 3.28 -16.94
CA TYR A 405 -6.20 2.07 -16.11
C TYR A 405 -7.55 1.98 -15.38
N TYR A 406 -8.10 3.13 -14.97
CA TYR A 406 -9.41 3.16 -14.31
C TYR A 406 -10.54 2.86 -15.29
N LEU A 407 -10.54 3.47 -16.48
CA LEU A 407 -11.52 3.19 -17.54
C LEU A 407 -11.43 1.72 -18.01
N GLU A 408 -10.23 1.17 -18.18
CA GLU A 408 -10.04 -0.25 -18.48
C GLU A 408 -10.63 -1.15 -17.40
N HIS A 409 -10.45 -0.81 -16.12
CA HIS A 409 -11.05 -1.57 -15.03
C HIS A 409 -12.58 -1.50 -15.05
N LEU A 410 -13.16 -0.33 -15.32
CA LEU A 410 -14.61 -0.16 -15.41
C LEU A 410 -15.21 -0.96 -16.58
N VAL A 411 -14.58 -0.90 -17.76
CA VAL A 411 -15.07 -1.55 -18.98
C VAL A 411 -14.79 -3.06 -18.97
N PHE A 412 -13.52 -3.46 -18.81
CA PHE A 412 -13.15 -4.87 -18.90
C PHE A 412 -13.32 -5.65 -17.60
N GLY A 413 -13.14 -4.98 -16.45
CA GLY A 413 -13.23 -5.61 -15.13
C GLY A 413 -14.66 -5.70 -14.61
N LYS A 414 -15.38 -4.56 -14.57
CA LYS A 414 -16.76 -4.49 -14.05
C LYS A 414 -17.84 -4.63 -15.12
N GLY A 415 -17.50 -4.50 -16.41
CA GLY A 415 -18.48 -4.60 -17.51
C GLY A 415 -19.40 -3.39 -17.64
N HIS A 416 -18.98 -2.21 -17.16
CA HIS A 416 -19.78 -0.99 -17.26
C HIS A 416 -19.70 -0.40 -18.67
N THR A 417 -20.72 -0.65 -19.49
CA THR A 417 -20.77 -0.25 -20.90
C THR A 417 -20.84 1.26 -21.12
N GLY A 418 -21.31 2.03 -20.14
CA GLY A 418 -21.40 3.50 -20.23
C GLY A 418 -20.06 4.21 -20.43
N TYR A 419 -18.95 3.59 -20.03
CA TYR A 419 -17.60 4.15 -20.16
C TYR A 419 -16.84 3.67 -21.40
N VAL A 420 -17.46 2.85 -22.26
CA VAL A 420 -16.82 2.34 -23.47
C VAL A 420 -16.48 3.48 -24.43
N ASN A 421 -17.40 4.44 -24.62
CA ASN A 421 -17.16 5.58 -25.49
C ASN A 421 -15.99 6.47 -24.99
N ASP A 422 -15.89 6.66 -23.66
CA ASP A 422 -14.78 7.40 -23.06
C ASP A 422 -13.44 6.69 -23.26
N LEU A 423 -13.41 5.36 -23.09
CA LEU A 423 -12.20 4.56 -23.29
C LEU A 423 -11.77 4.52 -24.75
N ILE A 424 -12.72 4.41 -25.68
CA ILE A 424 -12.46 4.50 -27.13
C ILE A 424 -11.88 5.87 -27.47
N THR A 425 -12.51 6.95 -26.99
CA THR A 425 -12.04 8.32 -27.24
C THR A 425 -10.62 8.51 -26.70
N TYR A 426 -10.36 8.02 -25.49
CA TYR A 426 -9.03 8.09 -24.89
C TYR A 426 -7.94 7.37 -25.73
N TYR A 427 -8.21 6.15 -26.22
CA TYR A 427 -7.27 5.46 -27.10
C TYR A 427 -7.12 6.12 -28.46
N LEU A 428 -8.21 6.65 -28.99
CA LEU A 428 -8.21 7.36 -30.26
C LEU A 428 -7.38 8.65 -30.16
N ASP A 429 -7.48 9.41 -29.07
CA ASP A 429 -6.70 10.63 -28.83
C ASP A 429 -5.19 10.33 -28.77
N ILE A 430 -4.78 9.24 -28.11
CA ILE A 430 -3.36 8.81 -28.07
C ILE A 430 -2.87 8.49 -29.49
N VAL A 431 -3.63 7.66 -30.22
CA VAL A 431 -3.23 7.21 -31.56
C VAL A 431 -3.24 8.36 -32.56
N THR A 432 -4.30 9.16 -32.56
CA THR A 432 -4.43 10.32 -33.47
C THR A 432 -3.40 11.40 -33.13
N GLY A 433 -3.15 11.67 -31.84
CA GLY A 433 -2.14 12.63 -31.40
C GLY A 433 -0.73 12.26 -31.87
N GLU A 434 -0.35 10.97 -31.77
CA GLU A 434 0.93 10.48 -32.28
C GLU A 434 0.98 10.57 -33.81
N LEU A 435 -0.07 10.14 -34.51
CA LEU A 435 -0.15 10.20 -35.96
C LEU A 435 -0.17 11.64 -36.49
N HIS A 436 -0.64 12.63 -35.73
CA HIS A 436 -0.51 14.04 -36.09
C HIS A 436 0.90 14.58 -35.86
N SER A 437 1.57 14.13 -34.80
CA SER A 437 2.85 14.68 -34.36
C SER A 437 4.06 14.08 -35.08
N SER A 438 4.04 12.78 -35.39
CA SER A 438 5.21 12.04 -35.88
C SER A 438 5.00 11.49 -37.30
N PRO A 439 5.77 11.95 -38.31
CA PRO A 439 5.71 11.38 -39.66
C PRO A 439 6.25 9.95 -39.70
N THR A 440 7.26 9.62 -38.89
CA THR A 440 7.83 8.28 -38.78
C THR A 440 6.77 7.26 -38.31
N SER A 441 5.91 7.65 -37.38
CA SER A 441 4.81 6.80 -36.90
C SER A 441 3.77 6.55 -38.00
N ARG A 442 3.54 7.51 -38.92
CA ARG A 442 2.70 7.30 -40.10
C ARG A 442 3.29 6.29 -41.08
N GLU A 443 4.59 6.41 -41.34
CA GLU A 443 5.30 5.47 -42.22
C GLU A 443 5.29 4.05 -41.62
N ALA A 444 5.50 3.92 -40.32
CA ALA A 444 5.42 2.64 -39.63
C ALA A 444 4.02 2.01 -39.73
N PHE A 445 2.95 2.81 -39.56
CA PHE A 445 1.57 2.34 -39.73
C PHE A 445 1.29 1.94 -41.18
N ALA A 446 1.74 2.72 -42.17
CA ALA A 446 1.58 2.36 -43.58
C ALA A 446 2.34 1.07 -43.92
N ALA A 447 3.56 0.91 -43.41
CA ALA A 447 4.39 -0.26 -43.63
C ALA A 447 3.74 -1.55 -43.10
N THR A 448 2.94 -1.48 -42.03
CA THR A 448 2.17 -2.66 -41.55
C THR A 448 1.15 -3.15 -42.57
N TYR A 449 0.57 -2.26 -43.38
CA TYR A 449 -0.35 -2.66 -44.45
C TYR A 449 0.40 -3.33 -45.60
N ASP A 450 1.54 -2.79 -45.98
CA ASP A 450 2.36 -3.37 -47.05
C ASP A 450 2.90 -4.76 -46.64
N ALA A 451 3.36 -4.89 -45.39
CA ALA A 451 3.78 -6.17 -44.82
C ALA A 451 2.63 -7.18 -44.76
N TYR A 452 1.43 -6.75 -44.38
CA TYR A 452 0.25 -7.62 -44.33
C TYR A 452 -0.21 -8.08 -45.71
N ARG A 453 -0.19 -7.19 -46.72
CA ARG A 453 -0.52 -7.54 -48.11
C ARG A 453 0.44 -8.58 -48.67
N ALA A 454 1.73 -8.49 -48.33
CA ALA A 454 2.77 -9.41 -48.80
C ALA A 454 2.69 -10.83 -48.22
N LEU A 455 1.88 -11.07 -47.17
CA LEU A 455 1.69 -12.41 -46.62
C LEU A 455 1.03 -13.36 -47.64
N GLN A 456 1.44 -14.62 -47.63
CA GLN A 456 0.83 -15.68 -48.46
C GLN A 456 -0.37 -16.30 -47.73
N ALA A 457 -1.34 -16.81 -48.50
CA ALA A 457 -2.51 -17.48 -47.94
C ALA A 457 -2.12 -18.81 -47.25
N PRO A 458 -2.79 -19.21 -46.15
CA PRO A 458 -3.91 -18.52 -45.49
C PRO A 458 -3.46 -17.36 -44.58
N LYS A 459 -4.07 -16.18 -44.74
CA LYS A 459 -3.79 -15.01 -43.91
C LYS A 459 -4.58 -15.09 -42.60
N SER A 460 -3.92 -14.82 -41.47
CA SER A 460 -4.62 -14.54 -40.22
C SER A 460 -5.24 -13.14 -40.28
N THR A 461 -6.37 -12.90 -39.62
CA THR A 461 -6.96 -11.54 -39.57
C THR A 461 -5.95 -10.47 -39.16
N TYR A 462 -6.10 -9.25 -39.71
CA TYR A 462 -5.17 -8.15 -39.47
C TYR A 462 -4.91 -7.87 -37.98
N ARG A 463 -5.94 -7.97 -37.13
CA ARG A 463 -5.78 -7.81 -35.68
C ARG A 463 -4.81 -8.82 -35.07
N HIS A 464 -4.87 -10.08 -35.50
CA HIS A 464 -3.97 -11.13 -35.00
C HIS A 464 -2.55 -10.87 -35.46
N PHE A 465 -2.37 -10.59 -36.77
CA PHE A 465 -1.08 -10.17 -37.32
C PHE A 465 -0.48 -9.00 -36.54
N LEU A 466 -1.28 -7.97 -36.24
CA LEU A 466 -0.82 -6.81 -35.49
C LEU A 466 -0.45 -7.17 -34.04
N THR A 467 -1.17 -8.10 -33.41
CA THR A 467 -0.86 -8.55 -32.04
C THR A 467 0.50 -9.25 -31.97
N ASP A 468 0.85 -10.00 -33.01
CA ASP A 468 2.10 -10.77 -33.07
C ASP A 468 3.31 -9.90 -33.47
N ASN A 469 3.09 -8.82 -34.22
CA ASN A 469 4.15 -7.99 -34.79
C ASN A 469 4.30 -6.61 -34.11
N ALA A 470 3.36 -6.21 -33.24
CA ALA A 470 3.45 -4.94 -32.53
C ALA A 470 4.55 -4.94 -31.43
N PRO A 471 5.29 -3.84 -31.25
CA PRO A 471 6.18 -3.67 -30.12
C PRO A 471 5.41 -3.78 -28.79
N LYS A 472 5.93 -4.59 -27.86
CA LYS A 472 5.26 -4.87 -26.57
C LYS A 472 5.29 -3.66 -25.62
N ASP A 473 6.32 -2.83 -25.72
CA ASP A 473 6.56 -1.69 -24.82
C ASP A 473 6.11 -0.34 -25.38
N ASP A 474 5.45 -0.32 -26.53
CA ASP A 474 4.97 0.92 -27.17
C ASP A 474 3.49 1.16 -26.89
N GLU A 475 3.21 2.25 -26.19
CA GLU A 475 1.87 2.63 -25.77
C GLU A 475 0.90 2.85 -26.94
N VAL A 476 1.37 3.34 -28.09
CA VAL A 476 0.52 3.69 -29.23
C VAL A 476 0.00 2.43 -29.90
N TRP A 477 0.87 1.43 -30.10
CA TRP A 477 0.47 0.15 -30.67
C TRP A 477 -0.45 -0.65 -29.73
N GLN A 478 -0.16 -0.63 -28.43
CA GLN A 478 -1.05 -1.26 -27.45
C GLN A 478 -2.42 -0.57 -27.41
N SER A 479 -2.46 0.76 -27.49
CA SER A 479 -3.70 1.54 -27.56
C SER A 479 -4.48 1.22 -28.83
N ARG A 480 -3.82 1.09 -29.98
CA ARG A 480 -4.45 0.66 -31.25
C ARG A 480 -5.03 -0.75 -31.17
N LEU A 481 -4.31 -1.71 -30.59
CA LEU A 481 -4.82 -3.08 -30.40
C LEU A 481 -6.05 -3.11 -29.50
N ARG A 482 -6.05 -2.31 -28.43
CA ARG A 482 -7.22 -2.15 -27.54
C ARG A 482 -8.38 -1.43 -28.25
N LEU A 483 -8.09 -0.44 -29.08
CA LEU A 483 -9.09 0.23 -29.90
C LEU A 483 -9.77 -0.75 -30.86
N LEU A 484 -9.01 -1.56 -31.60
CA LEU A 484 -9.55 -2.62 -32.46
C LEU A 484 -10.38 -3.65 -31.69
N GLN A 485 -9.97 -3.96 -30.46
CA GLN A 485 -10.73 -4.84 -29.58
C GLN A 485 -12.10 -4.25 -29.19
N LEU A 486 -12.14 -2.97 -28.84
CA LEU A 486 -13.35 -2.29 -28.40
C LEU A 486 -14.30 -2.00 -29.56
N LEU A 487 -13.78 -1.50 -30.69
CA LEU A 487 -14.58 -1.26 -31.90
C LEU A 487 -15.17 -2.56 -32.45
N GLY A 488 -14.39 -3.64 -32.45
CA GLY A 488 -14.86 -4.98 -32.82
C GLY A 488 -15.75 -5.65 -31.76
N GLY A 489 -15.96 -5.02 -30.60
CA GLY A 489 -16.84 -5.51 -29.53
C GLY A 489 -18.32 -5.43 -29.91
N THR A 490 -19.18 -5.78 -28.96
CA THR A 490 -20.66 -5.69 -29.10
C THR A 490 -21.25 -4.45 -28.45
N ASP A 491 -20.42 -3.62 -27.82
CA ASP A 491 -20.86 -2.47 -27.05
C ASP A 491 -21.32 -1.33 -27.96
N ASP A 492 -22.29 -0.54 -27.50
CA ASP A 492 -22.79 0.65 -28.20
C ASP A 492 -21.84 1.82 -27.97
N TYR A 493 -21.41 2.46 -29.05
CA TYR A 493 -20.51 3.63 -29.04
C TYR A 493 -20.90 4.58 -30.18
N ASN A 494 -20.47 5.84 -30.08
CA ASN A 494 -20.81 6.83 -31.09
C ASN A 494 -19.87 6.73 -32.31
N ALA A 495 -20.26 5.91 -33.29
CA ALA A 495 -19.50 5.68 -34.51
C ALA A 495 -19.22 6.98 -35.30
N ALA A 496 -20.18 7.90 -35.33
CA ALA A 496 -20.06 9.16 -36.07
C ALA A 496 -18.95 10.06 -35.50
N THR A 497 -18.84 10.20 -34.17
CA THR A 497 -17.79 11.03 -33.56
C THR A 497 -16.40 10.42 -33.71
N ILE A 498 -16.30 9.10 -33.59
CA ILE A 498 -15.04 8.37 -33.81
C ILE A 498 -14.59 8.57 -35.26
N ARG A 499 -15.52 8.48 -36.22
CA ARG A 499 -15.23 8.69 -37.63
C ARG A 499 -14.69 10.08 -37.92
N THR A 500 -15.36 11.13 -37.43
CA THR A 500 -14.88 12.52 -37.62
C THR A 500 -13.46 12.70 -37.10
N SER A 501 -13.11 12.03 -36.00
CA SER A 501 -11.76 12.08 -35.41
C SER A 501 -10.73 11.27 -36.22
N ILE A 502 -11.15 10.24 -36.96
CA ILE A 502 -10.27 9.49 -37.88
C ILE A 502 -10.12 10.26 -39.19
N GLU A 503 -11.18 10.88 -39.70
CA GLU A 503 -11.17 11.68 -40.94
C GLU A 503 -10.32 12.94 -40.83
N SER A 504 -10.07 13.45 -39.62
CA SER A 504 -9.13 14.56 -39.42
C SER A 504 -7.66 14.17 -39.66
N LEU A 505 -7.33 12.87 -39.72
CA LEU A 505 -5.97 12.40 -39.98
C LEU A 505 -5.57 12.54 -41.46
N PRO A 506 -4.29 12.83 -41.75
CA PRO A 506 -3.80 12.85 -43.11
C PRO A 506 -3.68 11.41 -43.67
N GLY A 507 -4.55 11.07 -44.61
CA GLY A 507 -4.53 9.79 -45.33
C GLY A 507 -5.23 8.65 -44.59
N GLU A 508 -5.32 7.49 -45.25
CA GLU A 508 -6.02 6.31 -44.74
C GLU A 508 -5.12 5.47 -43.80
N LEU A 509 -4.78 5.99 -42.63
CA LEU A 509 -3.84 5.36 -41.70
C LEU A 509 -4.49 4.39 -40.69
N LEU A 510 -5.81 4.41 -40.54
CA LEU A 510 -6.59 3.56 -39.62
C LEU A 510 -7.64 2.72 -40.37
N VAL A 511 -7.21 2.03 -41.44
CA VAL A 511 -8.09 1.28 -42.36
C VAL A 511 -8.94 0.21 -41.64
N PRO A 512 -8.37 -0.67 -40.78
CA PRO A 512 -9.18 -1.69 -40.09
C PRO A 512 -10.25 -1.09 -39.18
N GLU A 513 -9.95 0.03 -38.51
CA GLU A 513 -10.90 0.76 -37.68
C GLU A 513 -12.04 1.35 -38.54
N ILE A 514 -11.73 1.94 -39.70
CA ILE A 514 -12.73 2.47 -40.64
C ILE A 514 -13.64 1.35 -41.16
N ILE A 515 -13.09 0.18 -41.50
CA ILE A 515 -13.88 -0.98 -41.97
C ILE A 515 -14.90 -1.42 -40.92
N ILE A 516 -14.51 -1.45 -39.64
CA ILE A 516 -15.44 -1.81 -38.55
C ILE A 516 -16.55 -0.76 -38.44
N LEU A 517 -16.21 0.53 -38.54
CA LEU A 517 -17.19 1.62 -38.49
C LEU A 517 -18.15 1.60 -39.69
N ASP A 518 -17.65 1.37 -40.90
CA ASP A 518 -18.45 1.25 -42.12
C ASP A 518 -19.44 0.08 -42.04
N GLY A 519 -19.00 -1.05 -41.46
CA GLY A 519 -19.89 -2.18 -41.20
C GLY A 519 -21.01 -1.87 -40.23
N ARG A 520 -20.74 -1.10 -39.18
CA ARG A 520 -21.78 -0.66 -38.23
C ARG A 520 -22.71 0.40 -38.79
N GLU A 521 -22.22 1.31 -39.62
CA GLU A 521 -23.00 2.36 -40.28
C GLU A 521 -23.75 1.87 -41.54
N ARG A 522 -23.69 0.57 -41.85
CA ARG A 522 -24.29 -0.07 -43.04
C ARG A 522 -23.71 0.40 -44.37
N ARG A 523 -22.52 1.01 -44.38
CA ARG A 523 -21.74 1.33 -45.59
C ARG A 523 -20.90 0.15 -46.02
N HIS A 524 -21.59 -0.94 -46.36
CA HIS A 524 -20.93 -2.22 -46.58
C HIS A 524 -20.03 -2.26 -47.82
N GLU A 525 -20.36 -1.51 -48.87
CA GLU A 525 -19.58 -1.43 -50.11
C GLU A 525 -18.21 -0.79 -49.86
N ASP A 526 -18.16 0.32 -49.12
CA ASP A 526 -16.90 0.98 -48.73
C ASP A 526 -16.01 0.05 -47.89
N ALA A 527 -16.60 -0.66 -46.91
CA ALA A 527 -15.88 -1.63 -46.08
C ALA A 527 -15.26 -2.75 -46.93
N ILE A 528 -16.01 -3.27 -47.89
CA ILE A 528 -15.53 -4.31 -48.82
C ILE A 528 -14.40 -3.75 -49.69
N ARG A 529 -14.56 -2.56 -50.26
CA ARG A 529 -13.53 -1.91 -51.08
C ARG A 529 -12.22 -1.75 -50.30
N LEU A 530 -12.29 -1.33 -49.03
CA LEU A 530 -11.11 -1.20 -48.16
C LEU A 530 -10.47 -2.56 -47.83
N LEU A 531 -11.27 -3.61 -47.58
CA LEU A 531 -10.74 -4.96 -47.35
C LEU A 531 -9.98 -5.50 -48.58
N VAL A 532 -10.55 -5.31 -49.77
CA VAL A 532 -9.99 -5.82 -51.04
C VAL A 532 -8.77 -5.01 -51.48
N HIS A 533 -8.90 -3.69 -51.61
CA HIS A 533 -7.86 -2.88 -52.24
C HIS A 533 -6.83 -2.32 -51.26
N LYS A 534 -7.18 -2.10 -49.99
CA LYS A 534 -6.28 -1.50 -49.00
C LYS A 534 -5.67 -2.52 -48.04
N LEU A 535 -6.39 -3.55 -47.61
CA LEU A 535 -5.81 -4.62 -46.78
C LEU A 535 -5.34 -5.84 -47.58
N GLY A 536 -5.92 -6.10 -48.76
CA GLY A 536 -5.63 -7.31 -49.52
C GLY A 536 -6.05 -8.58 -48.77
N ASP A 537 -7.16 -8.50 -48.03
CA ASP A 537 -7.67 -9.56 -47.17
C ASP A 537 -8.99 -10.14 -47.72
N TYR A 538 -8.85 -10.98 -48.74
CA TYR A 538 -9.98 -11.58 -49.46
C TYR A 538 -10.78 -12.53 -48.58
N ASP A 539 -10.11 -13.30 -47.72
CA ASP A 539 -10.76 -14.22 -46.78
C ASP A 539 -11.65 -13.48 -45.77
N THR A 540 -11.16 -12.34 -45.26
CA THR A 540 -11.93 -11.50 -44.36
C THR A 540 -13.07 -10.78 -45.10
N ALA A 541 -12.89 -10.38 -46.37
CA ALA A 541 -13.96 -9.84 -47.21
C ALA A 541 -15.09 -10.85 -47.45
N VAL A 542 -14.76 -12.11 -47.73
CA VAL A 542 -15.75 -13.20 -47.84
C VAL A 542 -16.43 -13.45 -46.50
N SER A 543 -15.67 -13.48 -45.41
CA SER A 543 -16.21 -13.65 -44.06
C SER A 543 -17.14 -12.49 -43.67
N TYR A 544 -16.85 -11.28 -44.15
CA TYR A 544 -17.69 -10.10 -43.99
C TYR A 544 -19.05 -10.27 -44.66
N CYS A 545 -19.11 -10.80 -45.89
CA CYS A 545 -20.38 -11.08 -46.59
C CYS A 545 -21.25 -12.06 -45.84
N LEU A 546 -20.65 -13.12 -45.27
CA LEU A 546 -21.38 -14.12 -44.51
C LEU A 546 -21.95 -13.55 -43.20
N ARG A 547 -21.25 -12.60 -42.57
CA ARG A 547 -21.55 -12.10 -41.21
C ARG A 547 -22.16 -10.70 -41.16
N GLY A 548 -22.27 -9.98 -42.27
CA GLY A 548 -22.91 -8.65 -42.32
C GLY A 548 -22.15 -7.55 -41.56
N GLY A 549 -20.83 -7.66 -41.46
CA GLY A 549 -19.95 -6.64 -40.86
C GLY A 549 -19.95 -6.52 -39.32
N SER A 550 -20.82 -7.23 -38.61
CA SER A 550 -20.96 -7.08 -37.14
C SER A 550 -19.98 -7.93 -36.31
N SER A 551 -19.15 -8.76 -36.95
CA SER A 551 -18.32 -9.78 -36.26
C SER A 551 -17.08 -10.18 -37.06
N ILE A 552 -16.35 -9.17 -37.56
CA ILE A 552 -15.12 -9.40 -38.34
C ILE A 552 -13.98 -9.89 -37.44
N TYR A 553 -13.88 -9.34 -36.22
CA TYR A 553 -12.76 -9.58 -35.29
C TYR A 553 -13.18 -10.21 -33.95
N THR A 554 -14.39 -10.78 -33.88
CA THR A 554 -14.96 -11.35 -32.66
C THR A 554 -15.04 -12.88 -32.78
N PRO A 555 -14.56 -13.66 -31.78
CA PRO A 555 -14.64 -15.11 -31.82
C PRO A 555 -16.10 -15.60 -31.80
N LEU A 556 -16.37 -16.73 -32.49
CA LEU A 556 -17.70 -17.28 -32.76
C LEU A 556 -18.59 -17.50 -31.52
N SER A 557 -18.02 -17.59 -30.31
CA SER A 557 -18.75 -17.92 -29.09
C SER A 557 -19.58 -16.78 -28.48
N ARG A 558 -19.44 -15.53 -28.95
CA ARG A 558 -20.15 -14.36 -28.39
C ARG A 558 -21.04 -13.58 -29.36
N GLY A 559 -21.25 -14.09 -30.58
CA GLY A 559 -22.08 -13.43 -31.59
C GLY A 559 -23.58 -13.48 -31.24
N ARG A 560 -24.25 -12.32 -31.30
CA ARG A 560 -25.72 -12.22 -31.20
C ARG A 560 -26.33 -12.94 -32.42
N LYS A 561 -27.05 -14.04 -32.21
CA LYS A 561 -27.78 -14.77 -33.28
C LYS A 561 -28.76 -13.85 -34.05
N ASP A 562 -29.19 -12.75 -33.44
CA ASP A 562 -30.12 -11.77 -34.01
C ASP A 562 -29.53 -10.85 -35.10
N SER A 563 -28.25 -11.02 -35.45
CA SER A 563 -27.53 -10.14 -36.40
C SER A 563 -27.01 -10.84 -37.66
N MET A 564 -27.47 -12.06 -37.95
CA MET A 564 -27.12 -12.68 -39.23
C MET A 564 -27.82 -11.95 -40.38
N PRO A 565 -27.09 -11.52 -41.43
CA PRO A 565 -27.68 -10.85 -42.57
C PRO A 565 -28.69 -11.77 -43.28
N THR A 566 -29.76 -11.17 -43.82
CA THR A 566 -30.73 -11.91 -44.66
C THR A 566 -30.04 -12.46 -45.91
N HIS A 567 -30.60 -13.51 -46.49
CA HIS A 567 -30.07 -14.11 -47.73
C HIS A 567 -29.93 -13.06 -48.86
N GLU A 568 -30.89 -12.15 -48.99
CA GLU A 568 -30.84 -11.03 -49.94
C GLU A 568 -29.67 -10.07 -49.68
N MET A 569 -29.45 -9.73 -48.41
CA MET A 569 -28.31 -8.89 -48.01
C MET A 569 -26.99 -9.59 -48.34
N GLN A 570 -26.86 -10.88 -48.01
CA GLN A 570 -25.67 -11.68 -48.31
C GLN A 570 -25.41 -11.72 -49.82
N ALA A 571 -26.42 -11.99 -50.64
CA ALA A 571 -26.32 -11.97 -52.09
C ALA A 571 -25.85 -10.60 -52.62
N ARG A 572 -26.39 -9.49 -52.07
CA ARG A 572 -25.92 -8.14 -52.41
C ARG A 572 -24.46 -7.90 -52.03
N LEU A 573 -24.05 -8.33 -50.84
CA LEU A 573 -22.66 -8.21 -50.39
C LEU A 573 -21.70 -9.05 -51.25
N PHE A 574 -22.09 -10.26 -51.63
CA PHE A 574 -21.30 -11.11 -52.53
C PHE A 574 -21.17 -10.49 -53.93
N ARG A 575 -22.24 -9.87 -54.45
CA ARG A 575 -22.15 -9.07 -55.70
C ARG A 575 -21.17 -7.90 -55.58
N ALA A 576 -21.21 -7.18 -54.45
CA ALA A 576 -20.27 -6.08 -54.21
C ALA A 576 -18.81 -6.58 -54.16
N VAL A 577 -18.55 -7.69 -53.45
CA VAL A 577 -17.21 -8.31 -53.44
C VAL A 577 -16.78 -8.75 -54.84
N LEU A 578 -17.68 -9.36 -55.63
CA LEU A 578 -17.35 -9.75 -57.00
C LEU A 578 -16.98 -8.53 -57.87
N GLY A 579 -17.74 -7.44 -57.75
CA GLY A 579 -17.44 -6.19 -58.45
C GLY A 579 -16.06 -5.64 -58.07
N GLU A 580 -15.72 -5.62 -56.78
CA GLU A 580 -14.41 -5.16 -56.30
C GLU A 580 -13.27 -6.13 -56.65
N PHE A 581 -13.53 -7.43 -56.73
CA PHE A 581 -12.53 -8.40 -57.16
C PHE A 581 -12.17 -8.18 -58.63
N LEU A 582 -13.15 -7.92 -59.50
CA LEU A 582 -12.92 -7.65 -60.92
C LEU A 582 -12.09 -6.38 -61.18
N THR A 583 -12.01 -5.47 -60.22
CA THR A 583 -11.24 -4.23 -60.31
C THR A 583 -9.84 -4.33 -59.67
N ILE A 584 -9.46 -5.48 -59.09
CA ILE A 584 -8.11 -5.70 -58.50
C ILE A 584 -7.02 -5.39 -59.53
N ALA A 585 -6.03 -4.56 -59.18
CA ALA A 585 -5.02 -4.08 -60.11
C ALA A 585 -4.15 -5.21 -60.71
N ASP A 586 -3.75 -6.20 -59.91
CA ASP A 586 -3.00 -7.37 -60.37
C ASP A 586 -3.93 -8.36 -61.10
N VAL A 587 -3.63 -8.62 -62.37
CA VAL A 587 -4.43 -9.52 -63.22
C VAL A 587 -4.36 -10.97 -62.74
N SER A 588 -3.21 -11.41 -62.20
CA SER A 588 -3.06 -12.78 -61.71
C SER A 588 -3.92 -13.01 -60.47
N GLU A 589 -3.84 -12.10 -59.50
CA GLU A 589 -4.60 -12.14 -58.26
C GLU A 589 -6.10 -11.97 -58.54
N ARG A 590 -6.47 -11.07 -59.46
CA ARG A 590 -7.84 -10.89 -59.94
C ARG A 590 -8.45 -12.21 -60.43
N VAL A 591 -7.74 -12.92 -61.31
CA VAL A 591 -8.23 -14.18 -61.88
C VAL A 591 -8.36 -15.26 -60.82
N GLU A 592 -7.34 -15.41 -59.96
CA GLU A 592 -7.32 -16.42 -58.90
C GLU A 592 -8.44 -16.20 -57.86
N GLN A 593 -8.55 -14.99 -57.32
CA GLN A 593 -9.51 -14.68 -56.26
C GLN A 593 -10.95 -14.68 -56.79
N THR A 594 -11.21 -14.16 -58.00
CA THR A 594 -12.53 -14.24 -58.62
C THR A 594 -12.93 -15.68 -58.92
N GLY A 595 -12.02 -16.51 -59.44
CA GLY A 595 -12.26 -17.93 -59.68
C GLY A 595 -12.61 -18.68 -58.40
N ALA A 596 -11.81 -18.51 -57.34
CA ALA A 596 -12.02 -19.12 -56.04
C ALA A 596 -13.35 -18.70 -55.39
N LEU A 597 -13.73 -17.42 -55.51
CA LEU A 597 -15.00 -16.90 -55.03
C LEU A 597 -16.18 -17.58 -55.73
N LEU A 598 -16.16 -17.65 -57.06
CA LEU A 598 -17.24 -18.22 -57.87
C LEU A 598 -17.36 -19.74 -57.67
N GLU A 599 -16.26 -20.46 -57.54
CA GLU A 599 -16.29 -21.91 -57.30
C GLU A 599 -16.89 -22.26 -55.93
N ARG A 600 -16.48 -21.52 -54.89
CA ARG A 600 -16.87 -21.79 -53.50
C ARG A 600 -18.23 -21.21 -53.12
N PHE A 601 -18.54 -20.00 -53.61
CA PHE A 601 -19.73 -19.22 -53.24
C PHE A 601 -20.69 -18.97 -54.41
N GLY A 602 -20.54 -19.69 -55.52
CA GLY A 602 -21.41 -19.62 -56.69
C GLY A 602 -22.92 -19.69 -56.42
N GLY A 603 -23.32 -20.37 -55.35
CA GLY A 603 -24.74 -20.48 -54.98
C GLY A 603 -25.42 -19.15 -54.66
N TRP A 604 -24.66 -18.11 -54.32
CA TRP A 604 -25.14 -16.77 -53.95
C TRP A 604 -25.36 -15.82 -55.12
N PHE A 605 -25.04 -16.27 -56.34
CA PHE A 605 -25.10 -15.45 -57.54
C PHE A 605 -26.09 -16.01 -58.56
N GLU A 606 -26.65 -15.09 -59.35
CA GLU A 606 -27.42 -15.43 -60.54
C GLU A 606 -26.47 -15.59 -61.75
N ILE A 607 -26.73 -16.59 -62.58
CA ILE A 607 -25.84 -16.96 -63.70
C ILE A 607 -25.76 -15.82 -64.71
N ASP A 608 -26.91 -15.22 -65.06
CA ASP A 608 -26.99 -14.16 -66.06
C ASP A 608 -26.25 -12.89 -65.60
N ASP A 609 -26.37 -12.54 -64.31
CA ASP A 609 -25.66 -11.40 -63.71
C ASP A 609 -24.14 -11.58 -63.80
N ILE A 610 -23.63 -12.77 -63.50
CA ILE A 610 -22.18 -13.06 -63.53
C ILE A 610 -21.64 -13.00 -64.96
N LEU A 611 -22.32 -13.63 -65.91
CA LEU A 611 -21.87 -13.67 -67.31
C LEU A 611 -21.80 -12.28 -67.94
N GLY A 612 -22.63 -11.34 -67.50
CA GLY A 612 -22.55 -9.94 -67.92
C GLY A 612 -21.44 -9.12 -67.25
N LEU A 613 -20.92 -9.56 -66.10
CA LEU A 613 -19.89 -8.85 -65.33
C LEU A 613 -18.46 -9.33 -65.63
N ILE A 614 -18.29 -10.59 -66.08
CA ILE A 614 -16.96 -11.14 -66.40
C ILE A 614 -16.43 -10.51 -67.69
N PRO A 615 -15.15 -10.07 -67.74
CA PRO A 615 -14.53 -9.57 -68.96
C PRO A 615 -14.47 -10.63 -70.08
N ASP A 616 -14.83 -10.25 -71.30
CA ASP A 616 -14.82 -11.13 -72.50
C ASP A 616 -13.46 -11.77 -72.81
N GLY A 617 -12.37 -11.19 -72.30
CA GLY A 617 -11.01 -11.69 -72.51
C GLY A 617 -10.57 -12.85 -71.60
N TRP A 618 -11.42 -13.30 -70.67
CA TRP A 618 -11.09 -14.36 -69.73
C TRP A 618 -11.34 -15.76 -70.31
N SER A 619 -10.46 -16.72 -70.00
CA SER A 619 -10.72 -18.12 -70.35
C SER A 619 -11.93 -18.64 -69.57
N VAL A 620 -12.79 -19.40 -70.26
CA VAL A 620 -13.93 -20.11 -69.66
C VAL A 620 -13.47 -21.06 -68.55
N ASP A 621 -12.23 -21.54 -68.60
CA ASP A 621 -11.65 -22.42 -67.56
C ASP A 621 -11.72 -21.80 -66.15
N ILE A 622 -11.62 -20.47 -66.04
CA ILE A 622 -11.64 -19.73 -64.76
C ILE A 622 -13.01 -19.86 -64.08
N VAL A 623 -14.08 -19.99 -64.87
CA VAL A 623 -15.47 -20.07 -64.37
C VAL A 623 -16.12 -21.43 -64.62
N ALA A 624 -15.38 -22.39 -65.19
CA ALA A 624 -15.89 -23.71 -65.52
C ALA A 624 -16.44 -24.44 -64.27
N GLY A 625 -15.74 -24.36 -63.14
CA GLY A 625 -16.18 -24.96 -61.88
C GLY A 625 -17.53 -24.39 -61.40
N PHE A 626 -17.69 -23.07 -61.49
CA PHE A 626 -18.94 -22.38 -61.20
C PHE A 626 -20.06 -22.79 -62.17
N LEU A 627 -19.82 -22.73 -63.48
CA LEU A 627 -20.81 -23.03 -64.52
C LEU A 627 -21.30 -24.48 -64.44
N VAL A 628 -20.40 -25.45 -64.24
CA VAL A 628 -20.77 -26.86 -64.08
C VAL A 628 -21.67 -27.04 -62.85
N ARG A 629 -21.35 -26.38 -61.74
CA ARG A 629 -22.15 -26.46 -60.51
C ARG A 629 -23.51 -25.79 -60.65
N ALA A 630 -23.54 -24.62 -61.28
CA ALA A 630 -24.77 -23.87 -61.52
C ALA A 630 -25.71 -24.60 -62.49
N LEU A 631 -25.18 -25.17 -63.58
CA LEU A 631 -25.97 -25.98 -64.53
C LEU A 631 -26.51 -27.27 -63.88
N ARG A 632 -25.70 -27.94 -63.05
CA ARG A 632 -26.17 -29.10 -62.27
C ARG A 632 -27.30 -28.73 -61.33
N ARG A 633 -27.20 -27.57 -60.65
CA ARG A 633 -28.27 -27.06 -59.78
C ARG A 633 -29.55 -26.81 -60.58
N LEU A 634 -29.48 -26.14 -61.72
CA LEU A 634 -30.65 -25.90 -62.58
C LEU A 634 -31.30 -27.20 -63.07
N VAL A 635 -30.51 -28.19 -63.46
CA VAL A 635 -31.02 -29.52 -63.86
C VAL A 635 -31.70 -30.21 -62.68
N GLN A 636 -31.12 -30.14 -61.49
CA GLN A 636 -31.71 -30.66 -60.27
C GLN A 636 -33.04 -29.96 -59.92
N GLU A 637 -33.07 -28.63 -59.90
CA GLU A 637 -34.29 -27.84 -59.65
C GLU A 637 -35.39 -28.16 -60.65
N LYS A 638 -35.04 -28.36 -61.93
CA LYS A 638 -35.98 -28.80 -62.97
C LYS A 638 -36.54 -30.20 -62.68
N HIS A 639 -35.70 -31.15 -62.27
CA HIS A 639 -36.14 -32.50 -61.93
C HIS A 639 -37.01 -32.50 -60.68
N GLU A 640 -36.63 -31.77 -59.63
CA GLU A 640 -37.42 -31.60 -58.41
C GLU A 640 -38.78 -30.96 -58.71
N SER A 641 -38.80 -29.89 -59.50
CA SER A 641 -40.06 -29.25 -59.94
C SER A 641 -40.92 -30.19 -60.78
N SER A 642 -40.32 -31.03 -61.63
CA SER A 642 -41.05 -32.03 -62.41
C SER A 642 -41.65 -33.13 -61.54
N VAL A 643 -40.92 -33.59 -60.52
CA VAL A 643 -41.40 -34.59 -59.56
C VAL A 643 -42.49 -34.00 -58.66
N MET A 644 -42.29 -32.78 -58.16
CA MET A 644 -43.28 -32.06 -57.37
C MET A 644 -44.58 -31.86 -58.17
N LYS A 645 -44.47 -31.44 -59.44
CA LYS A 645 -45.61 -31.34 -60.35
C LYS A 645 -46.31 -32.68 -60.54
N ALA A 646 -45.57 -33.77 -60.74
CA ALA A 646 -46.13 -35.10 -60.91
C ALA A 646 -46.84 -35.61 -59.63
N LEU A 647 -46.26 -35.37 -58.46
CA LEU A 647 -46.85 -35.70 -57.16
C LEU A 647 -48.12 -34.89 -56.91
N SER A 648 -48.09 -33.57 -57.10
CA SER A 648 -49.28 -32.73 -56.97
C SER A 648 -50.36 -33.13 -57.98
N SER A 649 -49.99 -33.53 -59.20
CA SER A 649 -50.93 -34.06 -60.18
C SER A 649 -51.54 -35.40 -59.74
N ALA A 650 -50.77 -36.29 -59.13
CA ALA A 650 -51.24 -37.57 -58.62
C ALA A 650 -52.15 -37.40 -57.40
N GLU A 651 -51.80 -36.49 -56.48
CA GLU A 651 -52.66 -36.11 -55.35
C GLU A 651 -53.97 -35.52 -55.84
N ASN A 652 -53.93 -34.61 -56.81
CA ASN A 652 -55.13 -34.05 -57.41
C ASN A 652 -56.01 -35.13 -58.07
N LEU A 653 -55.41 -36.11 -58.75
CA LEU A 653 -56.11 -37.27 -59.30
C LEU A 653 -56.74 -38.14 -58.20
N ARG A 654 -56.03 -38.39 -57.10
CA ARG A 654 -56.53 -39.15 -55.95
C ARG A 654 -57.71 -38.45 -55.30
N VAL A 655 -57.60 -37.15 -55.04
CA VAL A 655 -58.66 -36.32 -54.44
C VAL A 655 -59.86 -36.24 -55.38
N ASN A 656 -59.65 -36.07 -56.69
CA ASN A 656 -60.75 -36.11 -57.66
C ASN A 656 -61.42 -37.48 -57.72
N HIS A 657 -60.67 -38.58 -57.65
CA HIS A 657 -61.26 -39.93 -57.60
C HIS A 657 -62.05 -40.15 -56.31
N GLU A 658 -61.53 -39.73 -55.16
CA GLU A 658 -62.25 -39.78 -53.88
C GLU A 658 -63.52 -38.94 -53.93
N LEU A 659 -63.48 -37.75 -54.53
CA LEU A 659 -64.66 -36.92 -54.78
C LEU A 659 -65.68 -37.63 -55.67
N ILE A 660 -65.26 -38.22 -56.80
CA ILE A 660 -66.14 -38.96 -57.70
C ILE A 660 -66.76 -40.17 -56.99
N ALA A 661 -65.95 -40.95 -56.25
CA ALA A 661 -66.45 -42.10 -55.49
C ALA A 661 -67.47 -41.68 -54.42
N ARG A 662 -67.25 -40.55 -53.73
CA ARG A 662 -68.23 -39.97 -52.79
C ARG A 662 -69.50 -39.48 -53.48
N VAL A 663 -69.38 -38.89 -54.67
CA VAL A 663 -70.54 -38.47 -55.48
C VAL A 663 -71.33 -39.68 -55.96
N ASP A 664 -70.66 -40.75 -56.40
CA ASP A 664 -71.28 -42.02 -56.79
C ASP A 664 -71.95 -42.72 -55.59
N GLU A 665 -71.34 -42.70 -54.40
CA GLU A 665 -71.95 -43.18 -53.14
C GLU A 665 -73.23 -42.41 -52.77
N MET A 666 -73.25 -41.09 -52.99
CA MET A 666 -74.45 -40.27 -52.74
C MET A 666 -75.55 -40.51 -53.78
N GLY A 667 -75.20 -41.03 -54.96
CA GLY A 667 -76.12 -41.27 -56.08
C GLY A 667 -76.63 -39.97 -56.72
N PRO A 668 -77.28 -40.06 -57.90
CA PRO A 668 -77.85 -38.88 -58.54
C PRO A 668 -79.01 -38.34 -57.70
N THR A 669 -78.80 -37.18 -57.06
CA THR A 669 -79.92 -36.36 -56.58
C THR A 669 -80.62 -35.76 -57.78
N ASN A 670 -81.80 -36.29 -58.12
CA ASN A 670 -82.72 -35.57 -58.98
C ASN A 670 -83.07 -34.25 -58.29
N GLU A 671 -82.56 -33.14 -58.82
CA GLU A 671 -83.20 -31.85 -58.59
C GLU A 671 -84.62 -31.96 -59.14
N ALA A 672 -85.57 -32.24 -58.25
CA ALA A 672 -86.97 -32.07 -58.54
C ALA A 672 -87.17 -30.59 -58.88
N ALA A 673 -87.55 -30.33 -60.13
CA ALA A 673 -87.85 -29.02 -60.67
C ALA A 673 -88.74 -28.20 -59.72
N GLN A 674 -88.34 -26.95 -59.49
CA GLN A 674 -89.24 -25.84 -59.18
C GLN A 674 -89.06 -24.76 -60.23
#